data_AF-A0A7C4WNE5-F1
#
_entry.id   AF-A0A7C4WNE5-F1
#
_cell.length_a   1.000
_cell.length_b   1.000
_cell.length_c   1.000
_cell.angle_alpha   90.00
_cell.angle_beta   90.00
_cell.angle_gamma   90.00
#
_symmetry.space_group_name_H-M   'P 1'
#
loop_
_entity.id
_entity.type
_entity.pdbx_description
1 polymer ?
#
loop_
_entity_poly.entity_id
_entity_poly.type
_entity_poly.pdbx_seq_one_letter_code
_entity_poly.pdbx_strand_id
1 'polypeptide(L)'
;MRACWIGWHRVALLLSLGALAVLPSRSAAMERLSGSQNKELETSRETMVLPDLTWEDRLKLAMEAARQPEKYRADREREILAFSEKLEQRVRLWLAGKAEAEFPEGFFSPYIDNAKTHSWKLVRPEQIDPKDQWYAIAAYDPAEVLRQFSPDPHATYLKLIFLAPLGAKLHVEGDFPHARFMDYQILTPVDIDHPVTGQMGICEVPIVDADIEPDPGHINPFRLGADRTAKNRHYHVTFELKMGNAVALNPKAMIAPQYRGPGNTRVGGPFAFTGHIGRDVIVPSLLWLRIFAPDKGVGPYGGVAWPKATLELSTGEKFWITCDKSLAVKLQTEPVPRVTTPPMEPYPFIGPSLGWFKMFGIVNLTAEARAYYKSRPWGDEDPVQAKARVRQMLRLIFNQGPDAPPPGNYGNAATECNYTAYLSRPMNLGANKVIVLTGKLPVAPRTRNGEKVMERGEVRYFSFTHQLGANTQFNKGYYGTPYGSLMDDEIVVNENREYVIVFSRPEDRPANAKAEFGVTWQDWGTAAPQTLILRWMSVMPEWYMEKYSFHENNAPWKKAGWSQETFDKSLFMENRPGLMGPYHPVFHYMTRTEFEAIGMRPIRPADVPEWKAEGASMPQGQTWPETQQKVQELKQAFEDLRIARENRDPKAIRESAQRIRRIWDELPEPARVRIEEKFPGIRAKVEEIKLN
;
A
#
# COMPACT_ATOMS: atom_id res chain seq x y z
N MET A 1 -41.83 -63.32 -10.87
CA MET A 1 -40.61 -63.63 -10.09
C MET A 1 -39.83 -62.34 -9.90
N ARG A 2 -39.32 -62.15 -8.68
CA ARG A 2 -38.54 -61.03 -8.09
C ARG A 2 -37.66 -60.24 -9.08
N ALA A 3 -37.30 -58.98 -8.87
CA ALA A 3 -37.67 -57.89 -7.96
C ALA A 3 -36.77 -56.70 -8.38
N CYS A 4 -37.29 -55.47 -8.37
CA CYS A 4 -36.60 -54.22 -8.03
C CYS A 4 -37.54 -53.05 -8.36
N TRP A 5 -38.19 -52.56 -7.30
CA TRP A 5 -39.10 -51.41 -7.22
C TRP A 5 -38.37 -50.31 -6.45
N ILE A 6 -38.58 -48.99 -6.57
CA ILE A 6 -39.31 -48.14 -7.50
C ILE A 6 -38.74 -46.73 -7.28
N GLY A 7 -38.59 -45.95 -8.34
CA GLY A 7 -38.50 -44.50 -8.25
C GLY A 7 -39.89 -43.88 -8.32
N TRP A 8 -40.12 -42.86 -7.48
CA TRP A 8 -40.98 -41.69 -7.67
C TRP A 8 -42.35 -41.87 -8.33
N HIS A 9 -43.44 -41.38 -7.69
CA HIS A 9 -44.50 -40.58 -8.34
C HIS A 9 -45.48 -39.94 -7.33
N ARG A 10 -45.50 -38.59 -7.35
CA ARG A 10 -46.63 -37.69 -7.67
C ARG A 10 -48.01 -37.80 -6.94
N VAL A 11 -48.49 -36.61 -6.51
CA VAL A 11 -49.84 -35.98 -6.73
C VAL A 11 -50.75 -35.71 -5.51
N ALA A 12 -50.98 -34.38 -5.30
CA ALA A 12 -52.22 -33.67 -4.89
C ALA A 12 -52.83 -33.87 -3.48
N LEU A 13 -53.63 -32.98 -2.85
CA LEU A 13 -54.54 -31.87 -3.22
C LEU A 13 -54.92 -31.16 -1.87
N LEU A 14 -54.92 -29.81 -1.68
CA LEU A 14 -56.05 -28.84 -1.70
C LEU A 14 -56.46 -28.19 -0.33
N LEU A 15 -56.84 -26.89 -0.42
CA LEU A 15 -57.64 -26.00 0.49
C LEU A 15 -56.91 -25.30 1.67
N SER A 16 -57.06 -23.99 1.97
CA SER A 16 -58.03 -22.95 1.54
C SER A 16 -57.58 -21.50 1.90
N LEU A 17 -58.18 -20.56 1.16
CA LEU A 17 -58.23 -19.07 1.15
C LEU A 17 -58.02 -18.24 2.44
N GLY A 18 -57.42 -17.05 2.28
CA GLY A 18 -57.57 -15.90 3.19
C GLY A 18 -56.56 -14.76 2.94
N ALA A 19 -57.00 -13.66 2.31
CA ALA A 19 -56.19 -12.52 1.86
C ALA A 19 -55.82 -11.53 2.99
N LEU A 20 -54.61 -10.94 2.94
CA LEU A 20 -54.33 -9.49 3.11
C LEU A 20 -52.80 -9.22 3.02
N ALA A 21 -52.47 -8.12 2.36
CA ALA A 21 -51.14 -7.71 1.93
C ALA A 21 -50.16 -7.38 3.08
N VAL A 22 -48.93 -7.89 2.98
CA VAL A 22 -47.69 -7.22 3.43
C VAL A 22 -46.57 -7.62 2.46
N LEU A 23 -45.92 -6.62 1.87
CA LEU A 23 -44.73 -6.75 1.02
C LEU A 23 -43.62 -7.56 1.73
N PRO A 24 -42.94 -8.53 1.08
CA PRO A 24 -41.65 -8.99 1.56
C PRO A 24 -40.56 -8.09 1.00
N SER A 25 -39.87 -7.47 1.94
CA SER A 25 -38.62 -6.74 1.81
C SER A 25 -37.49 -7.57 1.18
N ARG A 26 -36.54 -6.81 0.60
CA ARG A 26 -35.15 -7.14 0.26
C ARG A 26 -34.54 -8.37 0.96
N SER A 27 -33.69 -9.06 0.19
CA SER A 27 -32.65 -10.05 0.58
C SER A 27 -32.98 -11.55 0.42
N ALA A 28 -33.07 -12.01 -0.82
CA ALA A 28 -32.88 -13.43 -1.16
C ALA A 28 -31.58 -13.69 -1.96
N ALA A 29 -30.92 -12.64 -2.45
CA ALA A 29 -29.72 -12.73 -3.28
C ALA A 29 -28.40 -12.94 -2.50
N MET A 30 -28.38 -12.68 -1.19
CA MET A 30 -27.17 -12.76 -0.36
C MET A 30 -26.84 -14.17 0.18
N GLU A 31 -27.72 -15.15 0.04
CA GLU A 31 -27.60 -16.44 0.75
C GLU A 31 -26.78 -17.53 0.02
N ARG A 32 -26.14 -17.22 -1.11
CA ARG A 32 -25.27 -18.20 -1.83
C ARG A 32 -23.77 -17.94 -1.71
N LEU A 33 -23.36 -17.32 -0.61
CA LEU A 33 -22.00 -17.39 -0.05
C LEU A 33 -22.17 -17.82 1.40
N SER A 34 -21.39 -18.79 1.87
CA SER A 34 -21.48 -19.27 3.27
C SER A 34 -21.47 -18.07 4.24
N GLY A 35 -22.36 -18.05 5.23
CA GLY A 35 -22.54 -16.88 6.13
C GLY A 35 -21.25 -16.42 6.83
N SER A 36 -20.22 -17.26 6.90
CA SER A 36 -18.88 -16.89 7.37
C SER A 36 -18.09 -16.03 6.39
N GLN A 37 -18.18 -16.29 5.08
CA GLN A 37 -17.46 -15.52 4.04
C GLN A 37 -18.03 -14.10 3.89
N ASN A 38 -19.35 -13.92 3.97
CA ASN A 38 -19.95 -12.58 3.95
C ASN A 38 -19.50 -11.74 5.15
N LYS A 39 -19.45 -12.34 6.34
CA LYS A 39 -18.97 -11.66 7.56
C LYS A 39 -17.49 -11.29 7.48
N GLU A 40 -16.67 -12.13 6.84
CA GLU A 40 -15.24 -11.86 6.64
C GLU A 40 -15.01 -10.74 5.61
N LEU A 41 -15.75 -10.74 4.49
CA LEU A 41 -15.75 -9.67 3.49
C LEU A 41 -16.21 -8.31 4.05
N GLU A 42 -17.18 -8.31 4.96
CA GLU A 42 -17.64 -7.12 5.69
C GLU A 42 -16.58 -6.56 6.65
N THR A 43 -15.67 -7.41 7.15
CA THR A 43 -14.62 -7.00 8.09
C THR A 43 -13.29 -6.66 7.41
N SER A 44 -13.06 -7.14 6.18
CA SER A 44 -11.88 -6.77 5.40
C SER A 44 -11.91 -5.29 5.08
N ARG A 45 -10.84 -4.60 5.46
CA ARG A 45 -10.73 -3.14 5.35
C ARG A 45 -10.32 -2.64 3.97
N GLU A 46 -9.93 -3.53 3.07
CA GLU A 46 -9.54 -3.23 1.68
C GLU A 46 -10.68 -2.61 0.87
N THR A 47 -10.37 -1.73 -0.09
CA THR A 47 -11.38 -1.09 -0.96
C THR A 47 -12.07 -2.06 -1.89
N MET A 48 -11.31 -2.99 -2.47
CA MET A 48 -11.79 -3.96 -3.43
C MET A 48 -11.96 -5.33 -2.81
N VAL A 49 -12.88 -6.10 -3.39
CA VAL A 49 -13.08 -7.51 -3.06
C VAL A 49 -12.49 -8.33 -4.20
N LEU A 50 -11.52 -9.18 -3.88
CA LEU A 50 -10.93 -10.14 -4.82
C LEU A 50 -11.30 -11.57 -4.37
N PRO A 51 -11.24 -12.56 -5.27
CA PRO A 51 -11.35 -13.96 -4.87
C PRO A 51 -10.30 -14.31 -3.82
N ASP A 52 -10.71 -15.07 -2.80
CA ASP A 52 -9.79 -15.58 -1.79
C ASP A 52 -8.90 -16.66 -2.41
N LEU A 53 -7.60 -16.35 -2.52
CA LEU A 53 -6.59 -17.18 -3.18
C LEU A 53 -5.29 -17.13 -2.38
N THR A 54 -4.69 -18.29 -2.16
CA THR A 54 -3.32 -18.35 -1.65
C THR A 54 -2.31 -17.87 -2.71
N TRP A 55 -1.08 -17.56 -2.28
CA TRP A 55 0.00 -17.27 -3.23
C TRP A 55 0.32 -18.46 -4.15
N GLU A 56 0.15 -19.69 -3.67
CA GLU A 56 0.32 -20.88 -4.49
C GLU A 56 -0.75 -20.98 -5.57
N ASP A 57 -2.01 -20.67 -5.25
CA ASP A 57 -3.09 -20.68 -6.24
C ASP A 57 -2.87 -19.63 -7.33
N ARG A 58 -2.47 -18.42 -6.94
CA ARG A 58 -2.14 -17.32 -7.86
C ARG A 58 -1.02 -17.71 -8.82
N LEU A 59 0.04 -18.37 -8.30
CA LEU A 59 1.15 -18.85 -9.12
C LEU A 59 0.74 -19.99 -10.04
N LYS A 60 -0.09 -20.94 -9.58
CA LYS A 60 -0.62 -22.01 -10.43
C LYS A 60 -1.41 -21.46 -11.62
N LEU A 61 -2.31 -20.51 -11.37
CA LEU A 61 -3.08 -19.83 -12.42
C LEU A 61 -2.16 -19.15 -13.44
N ALA A 62 -1.14 -18.42 -12.96
CA ALA A 62 -0.18 -17.77 -13.84
C ALA A 62 0.64 -18.75 -14.68
N MET A 63 1.07 -19.86 -14.08
CA MET A 63 1.81 -20.91 -14.79
C MET A 63 0.93 -21.62 -15.83
N GLU A 64 -0.36 -21.80 -15.56
CA GLU A 64 -1.32 -22.37 -16.50
C GLU A 64 -1.54 -21.44 -17.70
N ALA A 65 -1.75 -20.14 -17.45
CA ALA A 65 -1.88 -19.14 -18.50
C ALA A 65 -0.61 -19.07 -19.37
N ALA A 66 0.57 -19.12 -18.75
CA ALA A 66 1.86 -19.10 -19.44
C ALA A 66 2.09 -20.30 -20.37
N ARG A 67 1.37 -21.42 -20.21
CA ARG A 67 1.45 -22.57 -21.13
C ARG A 67 0.71 -22.34 -22.45
N GLN A 68 -0.29 -21.46 -22.47
CA GLN A 68 -1.12 -21.16 -23.65
C GLN A 68 -1.41 -19.65 -23.75
N PRO A 69 -0.39 -18.79 -23.86
CA PRO A 69 -0.53 -17.34 -23.70
C PRO A 69 -1.45 -16.69 -24.73
N GLU A 70 -1.42 -17.16 -25.98
CA GLU A 70 -2.29 -16.65 -27.04
C GLU A 70 -3.76 -16.96 -26.80
N LYS A 71 -4.06 -18.21 -26.40
CA LYS A 71 -5.42 -18.62 -26.05
C LYS A 71 -5.92 -17.86 -24.83
N TYR A 72 -5.10 -17.75 -23.78
CA TYR A 72 -5.43 -16.97 -22.60
C TYR A 72 -5.80 -15.53 -22.96
N ARG A 73 -4.95 -14.84 -23.74
CA ARG A 73 -5.24 -13.47 -24.21
C ARG A 73 -6.54 -13.38 -24.99
N ALA A 74 -6.75 -14.26 -25.98
CA ALA A 74 -7.97 -14.25 -26.79
C ALA A 74 -9.23 -14.49 -25.95
N ASP A 75 -9.16 -15.39 -24.95
CA ASP A 75 -10.28 -15.67 -24.06
C ASP A 75 -10.58 -14.49 -23.13
N ARG A 76 -9.55 -13.87 -22.52
CA ARG A 76 -9.73 -12.70 -21.65
C ARG A 76 -10.23 -11.48 -22.43
N GLU A 77 -9.69 -11.23 -23.62
CA GLU A 77 -10.11 -10.14 -24.50
C GLU A 77 -11.58 -10.25 -24.87
N ARG A 78 -12.04 -11.44 -25.26
CA ARG A 78 -13.46 -11.70 -25.55
C ARG A 78 -14.37 -11.39 -24.36
N GLU A 79 -13.98 -11.79 -23.15
CA GLU A 79 -14.75 -11.52 -21.92
C GLU A 79 -14.80 -10.03 -21.58
N ILE A 80 -13.68 -9.32 -21.72
CA ILE A 80 -13.56 -7.87 -21.50
C ILE A 80 -14.45 -7.10 -22.48
N LEU A 81 -14.38 -7.43 -23.76
CA LEU A 81 -15.18 -6.77 -24.80
C LEU A 81 -16.67 -7.04 -24.60
N ALA A 82 -17.05 -8.28 -24.29
CA ALA A 82 -18.45 -8.64 -24.01
C ALA A 82 -19.00 -7.90 -22.78
N PHE A 83 -18.21 -7.76 -21.71
CA PHE A 83 -18.61 -6.97 -20.54
C PHE A 83 -18.83 -5.50 -20.89
N SER A 84 -17.90 -4.91 -21.64
CA SER A 84 -17.99 -3.52 -22.09
C SER A 84 -19.22 -3.28 -22.97
N GLU A 85 -19.48 -4.14 -23.96
CA GLU A 85 -20.62 -4.02 -24.86
C GLU A 85 -21.95 -4.14 -24.11
N LYS A 86 -22.05 -5.11 -23.20
CA LYS A 86 -23.23 -5.28 -22.31
C LYS A 86 -23.47 -4.02 -21.48
N LEU A 87 -22.41 -3.41 -20.94
CA LEU A 87 -22.50 -2.18 -20.16
C LEU A 87 -22.95 -0.99 -21.03
N GLU A 88 -22.35 -0.81 -22.21
CA GLU A 88 -22.74 0.26 -23.14
C GLU A 88 -24.21 0.13 -23.57
N GLN A 89 -24.64 -1.07 -23.94
CA GLN A 89 -26.01 -1.34 -24.34
C GLN A 89 -27.00 -0.95 -23.23
N ARG A 90 -26.66 -1.26 -21.96
CA ARG A 90 -27.48 -0.87 -20.81
C ARG A 90 -27.58 0.65 -20.68
N VAL A 91 -26.46 1.37 -20.80
CA VAL A 91 -26.44 2.84 -20.77
C VAL A 91 -27.31 3.41 -21.89
N ARG A 92 -27.15 2.93 -23.14
CA ARG A 92 -27.92 3.42 -24.30
C ARG A 92 -29.43 3.18 -24.15
N LEU A 93 -29.83 2.01 -23.66
CA LEU A 93 -31.25 1.71 -23.40
C LEU A 93 -31.85 2.66 -22.37
N TRP A 94 -31.12 2.94 -21.28
CA TRP A 94 -31.58 3.88 -20.25
C TRP A 94 -31.63 5.32 -20.77
N LEU A 95 -30.60 5.75 -21.51
CA LEU A 95 -30.57 7.07 -22.13
C LEU A 95 -31.79 7.29 -23.05
N ALA A 96 -32.22 6.24 -23.76
CA ALA A 96 -33.39 6.22 -24.63
C ALA A 96 -34.75 6.01 -23.90
N GLY A 97 -34.77 5.95 -22.57
CA GLY A 97 -35.99 5.74 -21.77
C GLY A 97 -36.56 4.32 -21.87
N LYS A 98 -35.76 3.34 -22.28
CA LYS A 98 -36.16 1.92 -22.48
C LYS A 98 -35.67 1.00 -21.36
N ALA A 99 -35.10 1.57 -20.31
CA ALA A 99 -34.54 0.86 -19.17
C ALA A 99 -34.58 1.76 -17.93
N GLU A 100 -34.79 1.14 -16.77
CA GLU A 100 -34.65 1.80 -15.46
C GLU A 100 -33.20 2.23 -15.19
N ALA A 101 -33.03 3.15 -14.24
CA ALA A 101 -31.71 3.64 -13.83
C ALA A 101 -30.89 2.57 -13.09
N GLU A 102 -31.54 1.78 -12.24
CA GLU A 102 -30.94 0.70 -11.46
C GLU A 102 -30.47 -0.44 -12.38
N PHE A 103 -29.30 -1.01 -12.09
CA PHE A 103 -28.85 -2.21 -12.79
C PHE A 103 -29.61 -3.45 -12.29
N PRO A 104 -30.01 -4.38 -13.18
CA PRO A 104 -30.72 -5.58 -12.77
C PRO A 104 -29.82 -6.51 -11.94
N GLU A 105 -30.44 -7.31 -11.07
CA GLU A 105 -29.72 -8.31 -10.27
C GLU A 105 -28.90 -9.26 -11.17
N GLY A 106 -27.66 -9.55 -10.77
CA GLY A 106 -26.75 -10.39 -11.54
C GLY A 106 -26.18 -9.72 -12.80
N PHE A 107 -26.42 -8.42 -13.02
CA PHE A 107 -25.78 -7.70 -14.11
C PHE A 107 -24.26 -7.67 -13.96
N PHE A 108 -23.80 -7.35 -12.75
CA PHE A 108 -22.41 -7.27 -12.35
C PHE A 108 -21.99 -8.54 -11.60
N SER A 109 -20.69 -8.87 -11.68
CA SER A 109 -20.11 -9.98 -10.91
C SER A 109 -20.08 -9.63 -9.40
N PRO A 110 -19.92 -10.63 -8.51
CA PRO A 110 -19.72 -10.39 -7.07
C PRO A 110 -18.47 -9.58 -6.72
N TYR A 111 -17.57 -9.31 -7.69
CA TYR A 111 -16.37 -8.50 -7.47
C TYR A 111 -16.57 -7.03 -7.86
N ILE A 112 -17.72 -6.72 -8.47
CA ILE A 112 -18.21 -5.37 -8.73
C ILE A 112 -19.40 -5.05 -7.81
N ASP A 113 -20.36 -5.95 -7.68
CA ASP A 113 -21.55 -5.79 -6.84
C ASP A 113 -21.42 -6.67 -5.59
N ASN A 114 -21.07 -6.04 -4.47
CA ASN A 114 -20.84 -6.67 -3.18
C ASN A 114 -21.10 -5.69 -2.03
N ALA A 115 -20.95 -6.16 -0.79
CA ALA A 115 -21.20 -5.35 0.41
C ALA A 115 -20.49 -3.97 0.44
N LYS A 116 -19.35 -3.81 -0.25
CA LYS A 116 -18.58 -2.56 -0.28
C LYS A 116 -18.98 -1.62 -1.43
N THR A 117 -19.54 -2.15 -2.51
CA THR A 117 -20.01 -1.41 -3.68
C THR A 117 -21.24 -2.09 -4.27
N HIS A 118 -22.44 -1.62 -3.95
CA HIS A 118 -23.70 -2.24 -4.40
C HIS A 118 -24.73 -1.21 -4.85
N SER A 119 -25.90 -1.67 -5.28
CA SER A 119 -27.01 -0.79 -5.69
C SER A 119 -26.58 0.20 -6.78
N TRP A 120 -25.86 -0.33 -7.77
CA TRP A 120 -25.37 0.42 -8.90
C TRP A 120 -26.54 1.00 -9.71
N LYS A 121 -26.42 2.27 -10.12
CA LYS A 121 -27.43 2.96 -10.93
C LYS A 121 -26.83 4.02 -11.84
N LEU A 122 -27.55 4.31 -12.92
CA LEU A 122 -27.28 5.39 -13.86
C LEU A 122 -27.89 6.69 -13.37
N VAL A 123 -27.16 7.79 -13.49
CA VAL A 123 -27.65 9.14 -13.15
C VAL A 123 -27.32 10.12 -14.26
N ARG A 124 -28.19 11.11 -14.45
CA ARG A 124 -28.00 12.18 -15.44
C ARG A 124 -27.01 13.23 -14.91
N PRO A 125 -26.27 13.95 -15.78
CA PRO A 125 -25.24 14.92 -15.36
C PRO A 125 -25.71 16.00 -14.37
N GLU A 126 -26.97 16.40 -14.45
CA GLU A 126 -27.62 17.37 -13.56
C GLU A 126 -27.94 16.82 -12.16
N GLN A 127 -27.92 15.50 -11.99
CA GLN A 127 -28.16 14.82 -10.72
C GLN A 127 -26.86 14.45 -9.98
N ILE A 128 -25.70 14.78 -10.56
CA ILE A 128 -24.40 14.46 -9.99
C ILE A 128 -24.04 15.45 -8.87
N ASP A 129 -23.82 14.94 -7.66
CA ASP A 129 -23.12 15.62 -6.58
C ASP A 129 -21.71 15.03 -6.41
N PRO A 130 -20.63 15.82 -6.50
CA PRO A 130 -19.26 15.34 -6.25
C PRO A 130 -19.07 14.60 -4.92
N LYS A 131 -19.81 14.96 -3.86
CA LYS A 131 -19.72 14.30 -2.55
C LYS A 131 -20.23 12.86 -2.59
N ASP A 132 -21.14 12.56 -3.52
CA ASP A 132 -21.61 11.20 -3.76
C ASP A 132 -20.69 10.43 -4.72
N GLN A 133 -19.74 11.08 -5.40
CA GLN A 133 -18.80 10.43 -6.32
C GLN A 133 -17.55 9.95 -5.60
N TRP A 134 -16.93 10.85 -4.84
CA TRP A 134 -15.64 10.63 -4.21
C TRP A 134 -15.78 10.16 -2.77
N TYR A 135 -14.70 9.62 -2.25
CA TYR A 135 -14.43 9.64 -0.81
C TYR A 135 -12.97 9.99 -0.58
N ALA A 136 -12.68 10.48 0.63
CA ALA A 136 -11.37 11.02 0.94
C ALA A 136 -10.82 10.45 2.24
N ILE A 137 -9.54 10.11 2.22
CA ILE A 137 -8.72 10.02 3.42
C ILE A 137 -8.01 11.36 3.53
N ALA A 138 -8.61 12.28 4.30
CA ALA A 138 -8.13 13.64 4.48
C ALA A 138 -6.81 13.67 5.25
N ALA A 139 -5.91 14.61 4.94
CA ALA A 139 -4.73 14.92 5.74
C ALA A 139 -5.13 15.21 7.20
N TYR A 140 -4.32 14.75 8.16
CA TYR A 140 -4.64 14.76 9.59
C TYR A 140 -3.37 14.71 10.44
N ASP A 141 -3.53 14.83 11.77
CA ASP A 141 -2.45 14.62 12.73
C ASP A 141 -2.47 13.18 13.28
N PRO A 142 -1.45 12.34 12.99
CA PRO A 142 -1.35 10.96 13.49
C PRO A 142 -1.16 10.87 15.02
N ALA A 143 -0.77 11.96 15.69
CA ALA A 143 -0.74 12.02 17.16
C ALA A 143 -2.15 12.02 17.76
N GLU A 144 -3.14 12.59 17.05
CA GLU A 144 -4.53 12.66 17.52
C GLU A 144 -5.33 11.41 17.15
N VAL A 145 -5.19 10.94 15.91
CA VAL A 145 -6.01 9.84 15.37
C VAL A 145 -5.17 9.00 14.42
N LEU A 146 -5.33 7.69 14.44
CA LEU A 146 -4.70 6.81 13.44
C LEU A 146 -5.71 6.44 12.36
N ARG A 147 -5.28 6.48 11.10
CA ARG A 147 -6.04 5.92 9.97
C ARG A 147 -5.15 5.00 9.15
N GLN A 148 -5.71 3.88 8.71
CA GLN A 148 -5.06 2.99 7.75
C GLN A 148 -5.15 3.55 6.33
N PHE A 149 -4.35 2.99 5.41
CA PHE A 149 -4.29 3.40 4.00
C PHE A 149 -3.98 4.89 3.79
N SER A 150 -3.40 5.54 4.80
CA SER A 150 -2.91 6.92 4.73
C SER A 150 -1.41 6.92 5.01
N PRO A 151 -0.60 6.42 4.07
CA PRO A 151 0.80 6.21 4.32
C PRO A 151 1.56 7.54 4.51
N ASP A 152 1.00 8.69 4.09
CA ASP A 152 1.46 10.03 4.46
C ASP A 152 0.29 10.86 5.00
N PRO A 153 0.27 11.22 6.31
CA PRO A 153 -0.81 12.00 6.90
C PRO A 153 -0.81 13.48 6.48
N HIS A 154 0.24 13.96 5.80
CA HIS A 154 0.27 15.30 5.19
C HIS A 154 -0.40 15.36 3.80
N ALA A 155 -0.86 14.21 3.29
CA ALA A 155 -1.55 14.11 2.03
C ALA A 155 -3.03 13.79 2.22
N THR A 156 -3.87 14.44 1.42
CA THR A 156 -5.26 14.05 1.24
C THR A 156 -5.37 13.18 0.00
N TYR A 157 -5.97 12.00 0.16
CA TYR A 157 -6.21 11.03 -0.90
C TYR A 157 -7.70 10.95 -1.21
N LEU A 158 -8.13 11.52 -2.34
CA LEU A 158 -9.47 11.32 -2.88
C LEU A 158 -9.45 10.14 -3.86
N LYS A 159 -10.50 9.33 -3.80
CA LYS A 159 -10.69 8.13 -4.62
C LYS A 159 -12.04 8.20 -5.31
N LEU A 160 -12.04 8.13 -6.63
CA LEU A 160 -13.23 7.98 -7.47
C LEU A 160 -13.31 6.53 -7.94
N ILE A 161 -14.32 5.81 -7.48
CA ILE A 161 -14.64 4.46 -7.94
C ILE A 161 -15.66 4.59 -9.07
N PHE A 162 -15.38 4.02 -10.23
CA PHE A 162 -16.30 4.13 -11.37
C PHE A 162 -16.21 2.92 -12.31
N LEU A 163 -17.21 2.83 -13.19
CA LEU A 163 -17.28 1.89 -14.30
C LEU A 163 -17.70 2.64 -15.54
N ALA A 164 -17.21 2.23 -16.70
CA ALA A 164 -17.63 2.74 -17.99
C ALA A 164 -17.47 1.66 -19.07
N PRO A 165 -18.12 1.81 -20.23
CA PRO A 165 -17.73 1.03 -21.40
C PRO A 165 -16.40 1.54 -21.99
N LEU A 166 -15.67 0.65 -22.64
CA LEU A 166 -14.52 0.99 -23.49
C LEU A 166 -14.95 1.98 -24.58
N GLY A 167 -14.08 2.94 -24.89
CA GLY A 167 -14.34 4.02 -25.84
C GLY A 167 -15.05 5.24 -25.24
N ALA A 168 -15.55 5.16 -24.00
CA ALA A 168 -16.06 6.32 -23.28
C ALA A 168 -14.93 7.27 -22.85
N LYS A 169 -15.31 8.48 -22.44
CA LYS A 169 -14.42 9.46 -21.80
C LYS A 169 -14.88 9.73 -20.37
N LEU A 170 -13.92 9.91 -19.47
CA LEU A 170 -14.13 10.45 -18.14
C LEU A 170 -13.65 11.90 -18.12
N HIS A 171 -14.56 12.83 -17.89
CA HIS A 171 -14.27 14.25 -17.70
C HIS A 171 -14.25 14.57 -16.21
N VAL A 172 -13.27 15.35 -15.77
CA VAL A 172 -13.18 15.85 -14.40
C VAL A 172 -12.91 17.35 -14.41
N GLU A 173 -13.72 18.11 -13.70
CA GLU A 173 -13.62 19.57 -13.57
C GLU A 173 -13.49 19.97 -12.10
N GLY A 174 -12.71 21.01 -11.81
CA GLY A 174 -12.49 21.48 -10.44
C GLY A 174 -11.55 22.67 -10.36
N ASP A 175 -11.31 23.15 -9.15
CA ASP A 175 -10.36 24.22 -8.87
C ASP A 175 -9.06 23.66 -8.32
N PHE A 176 -7.93 24.24 -8.74
CA PHE A 176 -6.63 23.91 -8.16
C PHE A 176 -6.66 24.17 -6.64
N PRO A 177 -6.23 23.24 -5.77
CA PRO A 177 -6.19 23.46 -4.33
C PRO A 177 -5.04 24.38 -3.91
N HIS A 178 -5.17 25.08 -2.79
CA HIS A 178 -4.04 25.72 -2.12
C HIS A 178 -3.20 24.64 -1.43
N ALA A 179 -2.15 24.18 -2.12
CA ALA A 179 -1.27 23.11 -1.66
C ALA A 179 0.13 23.21 -2.30
N ARG A 180 1.04 22.33 -1.89
CA ARG A 180 2.37 22.23 -2.52
C ARG A 180 2.35 21.41 -3.79
N PHE A 181 1.57 20.34 -3.82
CA PHE A 181 1.49 19.42 -4.95
C PHE A 181 0.09 18.83 -5.09
N MET A 182 -0.31 18.57 -6.33
CA MET A 182 -1.50 17.84 -6.70
C MET A 182 -1.22 16.94 -7.92
N ASP A 183 -1.80 15.73 -7.93
CA ASP A 183 -1.87 14.90 -9.14
C ASP A 183 -3.21 14.20 -9.29
N TYR A 184 -3.49 13.82 -10.53
CA TYR A 184 -4.41 12.73 -10.84
C TYR A 184 -3.64 11.50 -11.28
N GLN A 185 -4.05 10.32 -10.85
CA GLN A 185 -3.59 9.06 -11.43
C GLN A 185 -4.76 8.10 -11.64
N ILE A 186 -4.97 7.70 -12.88
CA ILE A 186 -5.99 6.72 -13.25
C ILE A 186 -5.36 5.34 -13.40
N LEU A 187 -6.12 4.28 -13.10
CA LEU A 187 -5.71 2.94 -13.52
C LEU A 187 -5.43 2.89 -15.01
N THR A 188 -4.46 2.06 -15.39
CA THR A 188 -4.03 1.92 -16.77
C THR A 188 -5.19 1.51 -17.68
N PRO A 189 -5.09 1.79 -19.00
CA PRO A 189 -5.91 1.09 -19.97
C PRO A 189 -5.90 -0.41 -19.71
N VAL A 190 -7.00 -1.10 -20.04
CA VAL A 190 -7.12 -2.52 -19.74
C VAL A 190 -6.03 -3.28 -20.51
N ASP A 191 -5.09 -3.88 -19.79
CA ASP A 191 -3.95 -4.61 -20.35
C ASP A 191 -3.93 -6.00 -19.71
N ILE A 192 -4.16 -7.03 -20.54
CA ILE A 192 -4.21 -8.43 -20.09
C ILE A 192 -2.82 -8.91 -19.65
N ASP A 193 -1.76 -8.40 -20.28
CA ASP A 193 -0.40 -8.79 -19.96
C ASP A 193 0.13 -8.04 -18.72
N HIS A 194 -0.51 -6.95 -18.30
CA HIS A 194 -0.10 -6.16 -17.13
C HIS A 194 -1.28 -5.82 -16.20
N PRO A 195 -1.78 -6.79 -15.43
CA PRO A 195 -2.97 -6.60 -14.60
C PRO A 195 -2.78 -5.58 -13.46
N VAL A 196 -3.86 -4.87 -13.13
CA VAL A 196 -3.94 -3.84 -12.07
C VAL A 196 -5.26 -3.91 -11.32
N THR A 197 -5.24 -3.58 -10.02
CA THR A 197 -6.43 -3.66 -9.15
C THR A 197 -6.64 -2.41 -8.28
N GLY A 198 -5.94 -1.30 -8.56
CA GLY A 198 -5.96 -0.12 -7.66
C GLY A 198 -5.43 -0.37 -6.24
N GLN A 199 -4.85 -1.56 -6.01
CA GLN A 199 -4.12 -1.94 -4.81
C GLN A 199 -2.77 -2.55 -5.19
N MET A 200 -2.72 -3.26 -6.32
CA MET A 200 -1.55 -3.97 -6.81
C MET A 200 -1.46 -3.81 -8.34
N GLY A 201 -0.27 -4.07 -8.89
CA GLY A 201 0.01 -4.05 -10.32
C GLY A 201 1.02 -2.98 -10.72
N ILE A 202 1.01 -2.65 -12.01
CA ILE A 202 1.92 -1.68 -12.64
C ILE A 202 1.58 -0.22 -12.34
N CYS A 203 2.51 0.66 -12.69
CA CYS A 203 2.40 2.12 -12.65
C CYS A 203 1.08 2.64 -13.27
N GLU A 204 0.37 3.48 -12.52
CA GLU A 204 -0.84 4.18 -12.99
C GLU A 204 -0.49 5.29 -14.00
N VAL A 205 -1.47 5.78 -14.76
CA VAL A 205 -1.26 6.86 -15.74
C VAL A 205 -1.46 8.23 -15.07
N PRO A 206 -0.43 9.09 -15.01
CA PRO A 206 -0.49 10.32 -14.21
C PRO A 206 -0.76 11.60 -15.02
N ILE A 207 -1.27 12.60 -14.32
CA ILE A 207 -1.27 14.02 -14.70
C ILE A 207 -0.87 14.84 -13.46
N VAL A 208 0.30 15.48 -13.47
CA VAL A 208 0.74 16.40 -12.41
C VAL A 208 0.17 17.80 -12.60
N ASP A 209 -0.07 18.47 -11.49
CA ASP A 209 -0.53 19.85 -11.39
C ASP A 209 0.06 20.81 -12.44
N ALA A 210 1.38 20.89 -12.57
CA ALA A 210 2.09 21.84 -13.41
C ALA A 210 1.82 21.66 -14.91
N ASP A 211 1.40 20.45 -15.32
CA ASP A 211 1.09 20.09 -16.70
C ASP A 211 -0.37 20.34 -17.08
N ILE A 212 -1.25 20.58 -16.10
CA ILE A 212 -2.65 20.87 -16.37
C ILE A 212 -2.76 22.31 -16.89
N GLU A 213 -3.33 22.46 -18.07
CA GLU A 213 -3.72 23.76 -18.59
C GLU A 213 -4.98 24.25 -17.86
N PRO A 214 -4.94 25.46 -17.27
CA PRO A 214 -6.13 26.05 -16.66
C PRO A 214 -7.13 26.45 -17.74
N ASP A 215 -8.38 26.64 -17.34
CA ASP A 215 -9.41 27.18 -18.22
C ASP A 215 -9.05 28.61 -18.70
N PRO A 216 -9.58 29.07 -19.85
CA PRO A 216 -9.32 30.43 -20.34
C PRO A 216 -9.62 31.51 -19.30
N GLY A 217 -8.62 32.33 -18.97
CA GLY A 217 -8.74 33.37 -17.93
C GLY A 217 -8.46 32.90 -16.49
N HIS A 218 -8.15 31.62 -16.29
CA HIS A 218 -7.73 31.05 -15.02
C HIS A 218 -6.21 30.85 -14.98
N ILE A 219 -5.65 30.74 -13.77
CA ILE A 219 -4.22 30.58 -13.51
C ILE A 219 -3.98 29.19 -12.97
N ASN A 220 -2.95 28.49 -13.49
CA ASN A 220 -2.38 27.32 -12.84
C ASN A 220 -1.33 27.78 -11.80
N PRO A 221 -1.61 27.65 -10.49
CA PRO A 221 -0.77 28.17 -9.41
C PRO A 221 0.41 27.26 -9.06
N PHE A 222 0.50 26.08 -9.68
CA PHE A 222 1.55 25.11 -9.41
C PHE A 222 2.78 25.27 -10.30
N ARG A 223 2.69 26.09 -11.36
CA ARG A 223 3.82 26.40 -12.24
C ARG A 223 4.83 27.30 -11.54
N LEU A 224 6.12 27.13 -11.86
CA LEU A 224 7.19 27.97 -11.31
C LEU A 224 6.91 29.46 -11.59
N GLY A 225 6.96 30.28 -10.55
CA GLY A 225 6.71 31.73 -10.64
C GLY A 225 5.23 32.12 -10.70
N ALA A 226 4.28 31.17 -10.71
CA ALA A 226 2.85 31.48 -10.77
C ALA A 226 2.32 32.11 -9.48
N ASP A 227 1.27 32.93 -9.62
CA ASP A 227 0.50 33.47 -8.50
C ASP A 227 -0.34 32.37 -7.84
N ARG A 228 0.08 31.96 -6.64
CA ARG A 228 -0.61 30.95 -5.81
C ARG A 228 -1.88 31.47 -5.16
N THR A 229 -2.09 32.79 -5.15
CA THR A 229 -3.25 33.45 -4.54
C THR A 229 -4.35 33.76 -5.55
N ALA A 230 -4.14 33.42 -6.83
CA ALA A 230 -5.09 33.63 -7.89
C ALA A 230 -6.48 33.05 -7.55
N LYS A 231 -7.52 33.87 -7.70
CA LYS A 231 -8.91 33.44 -7.44
C LYS A 231 -9.47 32.58 -8.57
N ASN A 232 -9.19 32.95 -9.81
CA ASN A 232 -9.61 32.18 -10.99
C ASN A 232 -8.59 31.08 -11.25
N ARG A 233 -8.93 29.83 -10.91
CA ARG A 233 -7.99 28.69 -10.97
C ARG A 233 -8.66 27.35 -11.33
N HIS A 234 -9.59 27.40 -12.26
CA HIS A 234 -10.41 26.28 -12.66
C HIS A 234 -9.70 25.48 -13.77
N TYR A 235 -9.97 24.18 -13.85
CA TYR A 235 -9.42 23.30 -14.86
C TYR A 235 -10.40 22.20 -15.25
N HIS A 236 -10.19 21.65 -16.44
CA HIS A 236 -10.79 20.42 -16.93
C HIS A 236 -9.71 19.41 -17.31
N VAL A 237 -9.86 18.14 -16.91
CA VAL A 237 -9.06 17.01 -17.41
C VAL A 237 -9.96 15.93 -18.01
N THR A 238 -9.43 15.20 -18.99
CA THR A 238 -10.15 14.13 -19.70
C THR A 238 -9.31 12.87 -19.74
N PHE A 239 -9.93 11.73 -19.43
CA PHE A 239 -9.37 10.41 -19.63
C PHE A 239 -10.14 9.67 -20.71
N GLU A 240 -9.48 9.32 -21.82
CA GLU A 240 -10.04 8.41 -22.81
C GLU A 240 -9.91 6.98 -22.28
N LEU A 241 -11.01 6.23 -22.23
CA LEU A 241 -11.05 4.94 -21.57
C LEU A 241 -10.91 3.81 -22.58
N LYS A 242 -9.74 3.13 -22.58
CA LYS A 242 -9.39 2.17 -23.63
C LYS A 242 -8.81 0.87 -23.06
N MET A 243 -8.65 -0.09 -23.96
CA MET A 243 -7.85 -1.31 -23.78
C MET A 243 -6.53 -1.12 -24.53
N GLY A 244 -5.44 -1.66 -23.99
CA GLY A 244 -4.12 -1.65 -24.62
C GLY A 244 -2.98 -1.25 -23.68
N ASN A 245 -1.78 -1.15 -24.25
CA ASN A 245 -0.57 -0.84 -23.48
C ASN A 245 -0.54 0.63 -23.04
N ALA A 246 -0.40 0.88 -21.73
CA ALA A 246 -0.44 2.22 -21.15
C ALA A 246 0.62 3.17 -21.69
N VAL A 247 1.83 2.67 -21.99
CA VAL A 247 2.96 3.47 -22.51
C VAL A 247 2.71 3.85 -23.96
N ALA A 248 2.30 2.87 -24.79
CA ALA A 248 1.98 3.12 -26.18
C ALA A 248 0.82 4.11 -26.36
N LEU A 249 -0.18 4.06 -25.47
CA LEU A 249 -1.34 4.95 -25.49
C LEU A 249 -1.08 6.33 -24.85
N ASN A 250 -0.02 6.47 -24.05
CA ASN A 250 0.36 7.73 -23.42
C ASN A 250 1.85 8.07 -23.66
N PRO A 251 2.30 8.16 -24.92
CA PRO A 251 3.74 8.17 -25.26
C PRO A 251 4.47 9.42 -24.76
N LYS A 252 3.76 10.50 -24.44
CA LYS A 252 4.35 11.72 -23.89
C LYS A 252 4.48 11.67 -22.37
N ALA A 253 3.47 11.13 -21.69
CA ALA A 253 3.34 11.22 -20.23
C ALA A 253 3.87 9.99 -19.49
N MET A 254 3.87 8.81 -20.13
CA MET A 254 4.43 7.59 -19.55
C MET A 254 5.90 7.46 -19.95
N ILE A 255 6.73 8.44 -19.56
CA ILE A 255 8.18 8.42 -19.73
C ILE A 255 8.82 8.57 -18.36
N ALA A 256 9.41 7.49 -17.85
CA ALA A 256 10.18 7.52 -16.61
C ALA A 256 11.52 8.25 -16.82
N PRO A 257 12.03 8.99 -15.83
CA PRO A 257 11.45 9.25 -14.51
C PRO A 257 10.53 10.49 -14.45
N GLN A 258 10.36 11.23 -15.55
CA GLN A 258 9.71 12.54 -15.50
C GLN A 258 8.20 12.42 -15.29
N TYR A 259 7.58 11.47 -15.98
CA TYR A 259 6.13 11.30 -16.04
C TYR A 259 5.36 12.60 -16.38
N ARG A 260 5.99 13.48 -17.18
CA ARG A 260 5.47 14.79 -17.58
C ARG A 260 4.83 14.71 -18.96
N GLY A 261 3.76 15.45 -19.17
CA GLY A 261 3.13 15.62 -20.47
C GLY A 261 2.12 16.76 -20.45
N PRO A 262 2.52 18.00 -20.81
CA PRO A 262 1.62 19.14 -20.80
C PRO A 262 0.32 18.87 -21.56
N GLY A 263 -0.78 19.32 -20.99
CA GLY A 263 -2.13 19.15 -21.52
C GLY A 263 -3.00 18.22 -20.68
N ASN A 264 -4.30 18.30 -20.98
CA ASN A 264 -5.36 17.88 -20.06
C ASN A 264 -5.90 16.48 -20.35
N THR A 265 -5.29 15.73 -21.28
CA THR A 265 -5.80 14.43 -21.73
C THR A 265 -4.83 13.30 -21.45
N ARG A 266 -5.35 12.17 -20.97
CA ARG A 266 -4.66 10.87 -20.88
C ARG A 266 -5.56 9.74 -21.35
N VAL A 267 -4.98 8.56 -21.51
CA VAL A 267 -5.71 7.31 -21.75
C VAL A 267 -5.61 6.44 -20.50
N GLY A 268 -6.75 6.02 -19.95
CA GLY A 268 -6.86 5.18 -18.76
C GLY A 268 -7.83 4.02 -18.94
N GLY A 269 -8.08 3.28 -17.85
CA GLY A 269 -8.96 2.11 -17.83
C GLY A 269 -10.38 2.44 -17.35
N PRO A 270 -11.44 1.99 -18.07
CA PRO A 270 -12.82 2.14 -17.61
C PRO A 270 -13.20 1.20 -16.44
N PHE A 271 -12.40 0.16 -16.24
CA PHE A 271 -12.45 -0.84 -15.19
C PHE A 271 -11.07 -1.48 -15.08
N ALA A 272 -10.82 -2.25 -14.01
CA ALA A 272 -9.55 -2.94 -13.83
C ALA A 272 -9.67 -4.44 -14.17
N PHE A 273 -8.61 -4.99 -14.76
CA PHE A 273 -8.45 -6.43 -14.96
C PHE A 273 -7.42 -6.96 -13.96
N THR A 274 -7.87 -7.88 -13.11
CA THR A 274 -7.06 -8.36 -11.98
C THR A 274 -6.00 -9.38 -12.38
N GLY A 275 -6.14 -10.03 -13.54
CA GLY A 275 -5.26 -11.13 -13.93
C GLY A 275 -5.14 -12.20 -12.84
N HIS A 276 -4.00 -12.85 -12.76
CA HIS A 276 -3.80 -13.98 -11.83
C HIS A 276 -3.89 -13.60 -10.34
N ILE A 277 -3.77 -12.30 -9.99
CA ILE A 277 -3.97 -11.82 -8.62
C ILE A 277 -5.45 -11.82 -8.22
N GLY A 278 -6.39 -11.89 -9.15
CA GLY A 278 -7.81 -11.90 -8.82
C GLY A 278 -8.59 -12.94 -9.61
N ARG A 279 -7.95 -14.05 -10.03
CA ARG A 279 -8.56 -15.06 -10.92
C ARG A 279 -9.22 -14.41 -12.15
N ASP A 280 -8.51 -13.47 -12.74
CA ASP A 280 -8.87 -12.84 -14.01
C ASP A 280 -10.23 -12.12 -14.01
N VAL A 281 -10.72 -11.70 -12.84
CA VAL A 281 -12.00 -11.00 -12.73
C VAL A 281 -11.85 -9.52 -13.08
N ILE A 282 -12.95 -8.92 -13.53
CA ILE A 282 -13.10 -7.48 -13.71
C ILE A 282 -13.61 -6.86 -12.40
N VAL A 283 -13.01 -5.73 -12.03
CA VAL A 283 -13.38 -4.91 -10.87
C VAL A 283 -13.52 -3.44 -11.29
N PRO A 284 -14.17 -2.58 -10.49
CA PRO A 284 -14.29 -1.16 -10.81
C PRO A 284 -12.95 -0.47 -11.07
N SER A 285 -12.94 0.60 -11.87
CA SER A 285 -11.75 1.43 -12.01
C SER A 285 -11.58 2.37 -10.83
N LEU A 286 -10.40 2.97 -10.74
CA LEU A 286 -10.04 3.94 -9.72
C LEU A 286 -9.33 5.14 -10.36
N LEU A 287 -9.77 6.34 -10.00
CA LEU A 287 -9.02 7.58 -10.22
C LEU A 287 -8.64 8.16 -8.85
N TRP A 288 -7.34 8.37 -8.66
CA TRP A 288 -6.79 9.06 -7.51
C TRP A 288 -6.71 10.55 -7.79
N LEU A 289 -7.03 11.35 -6.77
CA LEU A 289 -6.56 12.72 -6.64
C LEU A 289 -5.75 12.80 -5.34
N ARG A 290 -4.47 13.14 -5.45
CA ARG A 290 -3.61 13.35 -4.27
C ARG A 290 -3.34 14.84 -4.10
N ILE A 291 -3.49 15.34 -2.88
CA ILE A 291 -3.17 16.72 -2.51
C ILE A 291 -2.15 16.66 -1.38
N PHE A 292 -0.91 17.03 -1.65
CA PHE A 292 0.18 16.99 -0.67
C PHE A 292 0.43 18.37 -0.07
N ALA A 293 0.62 18.39 1.25
CA ALA A 293 0.90 19.59 2.02
C ALA A 293 -0.06 20.76 1.68
N PRO A 294 -1.39 20.61 1.91
CA PRO A 294 -2.35 21.71 1.78
C PRO A 294 -1.91 22.94 2.59
N ASP A 295 -2.21 24.16 2.19
CA ASP A 295 -1.77 25.32 2.98
C ASP A 295 -2.42 25.30 4.40
N LYS A 296 -1.78 25.93 5.39
CA LYS A 296 -2.35 26.03 6.75
C LYS A 296 -3.61 26.90 6.71
N GLY A 297 -4.63 26.51 7.49
CA GLY A 297 -5.86 27.28 7.64
C GLY A 297 -6.91 27.13 6.53
N VAL A 298 -6.59 26.47 5.40
CA VAL A 298 -7.56 26.22 4.30
C VAL A 298 -8.21 24.83 4.36
N GLY A 299 -7.85 24.02 5.36
CA GLY A 299 -8.33 22.65 5.53
C GLY A 299 -7.65 21.63 4.63
N PRO A 300 -7.96 20.32 4.80
CA PRO A 300 -7.21 19.23 4.17
C PRO A 300 -7.41 19.15 2.65
N TYR A 301 -8.44 19.78 2.11
CA TYR A 301 -8.72 19.82 0.67
C TYR A 301 -8.11 21.05 -0.03
N GLY A 302 -7.33 21.87 0.68
CA GLY A 302 -6.72 23.07 0.11
C GLY A 302 -7.73 24.18 -0.23
N GLY A 303 -8.83 24.27 0.51
CA GLY A 303 -9.81 25.36 0.39
C GLY A 303 -10.73 25.31 -0.83
N VAL A 304 -10.81 24.19 -1.55
CA VAL A 304 -11.65 24.03 -2.75
C VAL A 304 -12.68 22.92 -2.61
N ALA A 305 -13.72 22.95 -3.45
CA ALA A 305 -14.71 21.89 -3.54
C ALA A 305 -14.10 20.61 -4.16
N TRP A 306 -14.76 19.48 -3.95
CA TRP A 306 -14.37 18.23 -4.61
C TRP A 306 -14.66 18.32 -6.12
N PRO A 307 -13.76 17.81 -6.99
CA PRO A 307 -13.97 17.86 -8.43
C PRO A 307 -15.23 17.10 -8.86
N LYS A 308 -15.92 17.60 -9.88
CA LYS A 308 -17.05 16.89 -10.49
C LYS A 308 -16.55 15.97 -11.59
N ALA A 309 -17.01 14.73 -11.60
CA ALA A 309 -16.71 13.77 -12.66
C ALA A 309 -17.94 13.50 -13.54
N THR A 310 -17.77 13.28 -14.84
CA THR A 310 -18.85 12.90 -15.77
C THR A 310 -18.32 11.92 -16.81
N LEU A 311 -19.12 10.91 -17.18
CA LEU A 311 -18.79 10.00 -18.28
C LEU A 311 -19.49 10.46 -19.56
N GLU A 312 -18.83 10.25 -20.69
CA GLU A 312 -19.36 10.56 -22.03
C GLU A 312 -19.17 9.34 -22.94
N LEU A 313 -20.25 8.87 -23.57
CA LEU A 313 -20.15 7.83 -24.59
C LEU A 313 -19.42 8.35 -25.83
N SER A 314 -18.93 7.45 -26.69
CA SER A 314 -18.33 7.81 -27.98
C SER A 314 -19.28 8.60 -28.90
N THR A 315 -20.58 8.50 -28.68
CA THR A 315 -21.65 9.23 -29.38
C THR A 315 -21.97 10.61 -28.77
N GLY A 316 -21.32 10.98 -27.65
CA GLY A 316 -21.40 12.30 -27.03
C GLY A 316 -22.41 12.44 -25.89
N GLU A 317 -23.25 11.42 -25.64
CA GLU A 317 -24.20 11.45 -24.53
C GLU A 317 -23.47 11.30 -23.17
N LYS A 318 -23.82 12.18 -22.24
CA LYS A 318 -23.23 12.24 -20.90
C LYS A 318 -24.08 11.53 -19.86
N PHE A 319 -23.41 10.86 -18.93
CA PHE A 319 -24.02 10.08 -17.86
C PHE A 319 -23.04 9.92 -16.69
N TRP A 320 -23.50 9.29 -15.62
CA TRP A 320 -22.64 8.76 -14.57
C TRP A 320 -23.18 7.44 -14.05
N ILE A 321 -22.28 6.56 -13.62
CA ILE A 321 -22.62 5.32 -12.91
C ILE A 321 -22.20 5.50 -11.46
N THR A 322 -23.16 5.42 -10.53
CA THR A 322 -22.91 5.52 -9.09
C THR A 322 -23.32 4.23 -8.38
N CYS A 323 -22.82 4.04 -7.16
CA CYS A 323 -23.16 2.93 -6.27
C CYS A 323 -23.20 3.40 -4.81
N ASP A 324 -23.87 2.62 -3.97
CA ASP A 324 -23.68 2.71 -2.54
C ASP A 324 -22.31 2.13 -2.20
N LYS A 325 -21.47 2.98 -1.63
CA LYS A 325 -20.11 2.66 -1.17
C LYS A 325 -19.92 2.95 0.32
N SER A 326 -21.01 3.11 1.07
CA SER A 326 -20.98 3.58 2.46
C SER A 326 -20.12 2.69 3.35
N LEU A 327 -20.17 1.37 3.15
CA LEU A 327 -19.32 0.42 3.87
C LEU A 327 -17.84 0.59 3.50
N ALA A 328 -17.51 0.71 2.21
CA ALA A 328 -16.13 0.95 1.78
C ALA A 328 -15.57 2.24 2.37
N VAL A 329 -16.36 3.32 2.31
CA VAL A 329 -16.00 4.63 2.87
C VAL A 329 -15.77 4.51 4.37
N LYS A 330 -16.70 3.89 5.11
CA LYS A 330 -16.55 3.68 6.55
C LYS A 330 -15.25 2.92 6.86
N LEU A 331 -15.03 1.77 6.24
CA LEU A 331 -13.86 0.92 6.54
C LEU A 331 -12.54 1.62 6.19
N GLN A 332 -12.50 2.40 5.11
CA GLN A 332 -11.30 3.12 4.67
C GLN A 332 -11.01 4.37 5.49
N THR A 333 -12.04 5.03 6.02
CA THR A 333 -11.89 6.33 6.66
C THR A 333 -11.97 6.25 8.17
N GLU A 334 -12.53 5.21 8.79
CA GLU A 334 -12.68 5.17 10.23
C GLU A 334 -11.33 5.11 10.98
N PRO A 335 -11.23 5.75 12.15
CA PRO A 335 -10.07 5.62 13.02
C PRO A 335 -9.76 4.17 13.37
N VAL A 336 -8.48 3.85 13.50
CA VAL A 336 -8.01 2.55 13.96
C VAL A 336 -7.36 2.67 15.35
N PRO A 337 -7.49 1.66 16.21
CA PRO A 337 -6.85 1.67 17.53
C PRO A 337 -5.32 1.62 17.39
N ARG A 338 -4.63 2.22 18.37
CA ARG A 338 -3.19 2.07 18.52
C ARG A 338 -2.87 0.63 18.89
N VAL A 339 -2.11 -0.06 18.05
CA VAL A 339 -1.44 -1.32 18.39
C VAL A 339 -0.37 -1.04 19.42
N THR A 340 -0.34 -1.82 20.49
CA THR A 340 0.66 -1.74 21.54
C THR A 340 1.48 -3.01 21.55
N THR A 341 2.80 -2.90 21.52
CA THR A 341 3.70 -4.03 21.69
C THR A 341 4.82 -3.67 22.68
N PRO A 342 5.36 -4.65 23.44
CA PRO A 342 6.49 -4.40 24.32
C PRO A 342 7.68 -3.82 23.55
N PRO A 343 8.52 -2.98 24.20
CA PRO A 343 9.79 -2.55 23.61
C PRO A 343 10.63 -3.74 23.15
N MET A 344 11.28 -3.59 22.00
CA MET A 344 12.01 -4.67 21.35
C MET A 344 13.27 -4.12 20.70
N GLU A 345 14.41 -4.75 20.98
CA GLU A 345 15.67 -4.41 20.29
C GLU A 345 15.60 -4.74 18.79
N PRO A 346 16.33 -4.02 17.92
CA PRO A 346 16.47 -4.38 16.52
C PRO A 346 17.03 -5.80 16.37
N TYR A 347 16.39 -6.60 15.52
CA TYR A 347 16.98 -7.87 15.09
C TYR A 347 18.28 -7.63 14.32
N PRO A 348 19.21 -8.61 14.28
CA PRO A 348 20.48 -8.46 13.56
C PRO A 348 20.33 -8.03 12.09
N PHE A 349 19.29 -8.52 11.40
CA PHE A 349 19.03 -8.20 10.00
C PHE A 349 18.48 -6.78 9.76
N ILE A 350 17.98 -6.10 10.79
CA ILE A 350 17.61 -4.67 10.74
C ILE A 350 18.56 -3.80 11.56
N GLY A 351 19.70 -4.39 11.96
CA GLY A 351 20.72 -3.76 12.79
C GLY A 351 21.57 -2.72 12.05
N PRO A 352 22.77 -2.43 12.56
CA PRO A 352 23.60 -1.31 12.09
C PRO A 352 24.08 -1.41 10.65
N SER A 353 24.04 -2.60 10.04
CA SER A 353 24.50 -2.80 8.65
C SER A 353 23.43 -2.46 7.61
N LEU A 354 22.14 -2.53 7.98
CA LEU A 354 21.04 -2.25 7.05
C LEU A 354 20.86 -0.74 6.92
N GLY A 355 20.88 -0.23 5.70
CA GLY A 355 20.42 1.13 5.37
C GLY A 355 18.93 1.11 5.01
N TRP A 356 18.64 1.15 3.72
CA TRP A 356 17.32 1.30 3.14
C TRP A 356 17.07 0.32 1.99
N PHE A 357 15.84 -0.17 1.89
CA PHE A 357 15.32 -0.76 0.66
C PHE A 357 14.77 0.34 -0.27
N LYS A 358 15.12 0.31 -1.56
CA LYS A 358 14.41 1.09 -2.58
C LYS A 358 13.09 0.38 -2.90
N MET A 359 11.98 1.13 -2.88
CA MET A 359 10.67 0.58 -3.24
C MET A 359 10.45 0.69 -4.76
N PHE A 360 10.07 -0.42 -5.39
CA PHE A 360 9.63 -0.49 -6.80
C PHE A 360 8.16 -0.97 -6.90
N GLY A 361 7.37 -0.69 -5.87
CA GLY A 361 6.08 -1.32 -5.64
C GLY A 361 5.99 -2.03 -4.28
N ILE A 362 4.82 -1.90 -3.65
CA ILE A 362 4.53 -2.48 -2.33
C ILE A 362 4.71 -4.01 -2.33
N VAL A 363 4.28 -4.69 -3.40
CA VAL A 363 4.40 -6.14 -3.55
C VAL A 363 5.86 -6.57 -3.69
N ASN A 364 6.63 -5.86 -4.53
CA ASN A 364 8.05 -6.09 -4.69
C ASN A 364 8.78 -5.88 -3.36
N LEU A 365 8.62 -4.73 -2.71
CA LEU A 365 9.26 -4.41 -1.44
C LEU A 365 8.96 -5.45 -0.36
N THR A 366 7.69 -5.87 -0.24
CA THR A 366 7.27 -6.88 0.74
C THR A 366 7.92 -8.23 0.44
N ALA A 367 7.99 -8.63 -0.83
CA ALA A 367 8.63 -9.88 -1.23
C ALA A 367 10.15 -9.84 -1.02
N GLU A 368 10.80 -8.73 -1.34
CA GLU A 368 12.24 -8.51 -1.15
C GLU A 368 12.62 -8.49 0.33
N ALA A 369 11.94 -7.71 1.15
CA ALA A 369 12.18 -7.66 2.59
C ALA A 369 11.99 -9.04 3.23
N ARG A 370 10.95 -9.78 2.83
CA ARG A 370 10.70 -11.15 3.31
C ARG A 370 11.78 -12.13 2.89
N ALA A 371 12.22 -12.07 1.64
CA ALA A 371 13.29 -12.92 1.14
C ALA A 371 14.61 -12.58 1.84
N TYR A 372 14.91 -11.29 2.06
CA TYR A 372 16.12 -10.83 2.72
C TYR A 372 16.31 -11.40 4.12
N TYR A 373 15.32 -11.25 5.02
CA TYR A 373 15.49 -11.74 6.40
C TYR A 373 15.43 -13.27 6.52
N LYS A 374 14.84 -13.97 5.53
CA LYS A 374 14.84 -15.44 5.46
C LYS A 374 16.12 -16.00 4.85
N SER A 375 16.90 -15.17 4.16
CA SER A 375 18.14 -15.56 3.51
C SER A 375 19.31 -15.54 4.48
N ARG A 376 20.33 -16.38 4.21
CA ARG A 376 21.61 -16.31 4.92
C ARG A 376 22.23 -14.90 4.84
N PRO A 377 22.88 -14.40 5.91
CA PRO A 377 23.18 -15.10 7.17
C PRO A 377 22.05 -15.06 8.22
N TRP A 378 20.91 -14.45 7.93
CA TRP A 378 19.83 -14.19 8.90
C TRP A 378 18.81 -15.34 9.03
N GLY A 379 18.65 -16.12 7.96
CA GLY A 379 17.81 -17.31 7.92
C GLY A 379 18.46 -18.44 7.10
N ASP A 380 17.64 -19.42 6.74
CA ASP A 380 18.09 -20.67 6.11
C ASP A 380 18.12 -20.64 4.58
N GLU A 381 17.40 -19.69 3.96
CA GLU A 381 17.23 -19.67 2.51
C GLU A 381 18.54 -19.27 1.82
N ASP A 382 18.83 -19.92 0.69
CA ASP A 382 19.91 -19.48 -0.16
C ASP A 382 19.55 -18.12 -0.81
N PRO A 383 20.37 -17.06 -0.64
CA PRO A 383 20.05 -15.75 -1.17
C PRO A 383 19.85 -15.73 -2.70
N VAL A 384 20.57 -16.55 -3.46
CA VAL A 384 20.44 -16.58 -4.93
C VAL A 384 19.06 -17.13 -5.30
N GLN A 385 18.64 -18.22 -4.67
CA GLN A 385 17.32 -18.82 -4.87
C GLN A 385 16.19 -17.88 -4.42
N ALA A 386 16.34 -17.26 -3.26
CA ALA A 386 15.35 -16.31 -2.72
C ALA A 386 15.12 -15.14 -3.69
N LYS A 387 16.22 -14.55 -4.18
CA LYS A 387 16.18 -13.48 -5.18
C LYS A 387 15.52 -13.92 -6.49
N ALA A 388 15.90 -15.10 -7.02
CA ALA A 388 15.33 -15.65 -8.25
C ALA A 388 13.81 -15.86 -8.12
N ARG A 389 13.35 -16.40 -6.99
CA ARG A 389 11.94 -16.61 -6.68
C ARG A 389 11.15 -15.30 -6.69
N VAL A 390 11.69 -14.21 -6.13
CA VAL A 390 11.04 -12.89 -6.17
C VAL A 390 10.92 -12.38 -7.61
N ARG A 391 11.99 -12.46 -8.42
CA ARG A 391 11.96 -12.05 -9.84
C ARG A 391 10.93 -12.85 -10.63
N GLN A 392 10.93 -14.17 -10.46
CA GLN A 392 10.01 -15.07 -11.15
C GLN A 392 8.54 -14.79 -10.78
N MET A 393 8.25 -14.57 -9.49
CA MET A 393 6.91 -14.24 -9.03
C MET A 393 6.38 -12.95 -9.68
N LEU A 394 7.17 -11.87 -9.67
CA LEU A 394 6.76 -10.59 -10.28
C LEU A 394 6.56 -10.71 -11.79
N ARG A 395 7.44 -11.46 -12.46
CA ARG A 395 7.33 -11.73 -13.90
C ARG A 395 6.09 -12.53 -14.25
N LEU A 396 5.74 -13.55 -13.47
CA LEU A 396 4.58 -14.40 -13.74
C LEU A 396 3.25 -13.70 -13.43
N ILE A 397 3.17 -12.95 -12.33
CA ILE A 397 1.89 -12.38 -11.86
C ILE A 397 1.56 -11.06 -12.55
N PHE A 398 2.58 -10.21 -12.78
CA PHE A 398 2.38 -8.83 -13.26
C PHE A 398 3.15 -8.51 -14.54
N ASN A 399 3.87 -9.48 -15.10
CA ASN A 399 4.81 -9.26 -16.21
C ASN A 399 5.89 -8.19 -15.90
N GLN A 400 6.22 -8.00 -14.62
CA GLN A 400 7.13 -6.96 -14.16
C GLN A 400 8.59 -7.41 -14.02
N GLY A 401 9.51 -6.45 -14.12
CA GLY A 401 10.94 -6.63 -13.87
C GLY A 401 11.79 -5.68 -14.73
N PRO A 402 13.09 -5.49 -14.42
CA PRO A 402 13.93 -4.51 -15.13
C PRO A 402 14.08 -4.81 -16.63
N ASP A 403 14.00 -6.08 -17.02
CA ASP A 403 14.13 -6.52 -18.43
C ASP A 403 12.75 -6.81 -19.07
N ALA A 404 11.65 -6.45 -18.41
CA ALA A 404 10.29 -6.55 -18.96
C ALA A 404 10.04 -5.46 -20.04
N PRO A 405 9.10 -5.68 -20.98
CA PRO A 405 8.64 -4.60 -21.84
C PRO A 405 7.89 -3.54 -21.00
N PRO A 406 7.94 -2.24 -21.38
CA PRO A 406 7.12 -1.22 -20.74
C PRO A 406 5.62 -1.54 -20.85
N PRO A 407 4.81 -1.22 -19.83
CA PRO A 407 5.18 -0.54 -18.57
C PRO A 407 5.81 -1.45 -17.49
N GLY A 408 5.96 -2.76 -17.73
CA GLY A 408 6.40 -3.72 -16.71
C GLY A 408 7.80 -3.47 -16.12
N ASN A 409 8.64 -2.68 -16.78
CA ASN A 409 9.97 -2.28 -16.32
C ASN A 409 10.04 -0.91 -15.62
N TYR A 410 8.91 -0.21 -15.49
CA TYR A 410 8.88 1.08 -14.79
C TYR A 410 9.01 0.87 -13.29
N GLY A 411 9.69 1.81 -12.64
CA GLY A 411 10.07 1.65 -11.25
C GLY A 411 8.88 1.79 -10.30
N ASN A 412 7.90 2.62 -10.66
CA ASN A 412 6.70 2.82 -9.86
C ASN A 412 5.62 1.75 -10.15
N ALA A 413 4.80 1.48 -9.15
CA ALA A 413 3.71 0.50 -9.20
C ALA A 413 2.36 1.14 -8.84
N ALA A 414 1.28 0.35 -8.93
CA ALA A 414 -0.06 0.81 -8.55
C ALA A 414 -0.06 1.39 -7.13
N THR A 415 -0.91 2.38 -6.88
CA THR A 415 -1.04 3.15 -5.61
C THR A 415 0.07 4.15 -5.29
N GLU A 416 1.28 3.98 -5.82
CA GLU A 416 2.40 4.93 -5.61
C GLU A 416 2.19 6.22 -6.39
N CYS A 417 2.75 7.34 -5.93
CA CYS A 417 2.77 8.58 -6.71
C CYS A 417 3.97 8.55 -7.66
N ASN A 418 3.72 8.69 -8.96
CA ASN A 418 4.73 8.59 -10.03
C ASN A 418 5.85 9.63 -9.92
N TYR A 419 5.57 10.74 -9.23
CA TYR A 419 6.54 11.81 -9.00
C TYR A 419 7.32 11.64 -7.70
N THR A 420 7.12 10.56 -6.96
CA THR A 420 7.79 10.30 -5.69
C THR A 420 8.62 9.03 -5.77
N ALA A 421 9.90 9.15 -5.41
CA ALA A 421 10.75 8.00 -5.14
C ALA A 421 10.72 7.67 -3.64
N TYR A 422 10.64 6.39 -3.29
CA TYR A 422 10.47 5.93 -1.92
C TYR A 422 11.63 5.05 -1.44
N LEU A 423 12.12 5.29 -0.23
CA LEU A 423 12.95 4.34 0.53
C LEU A 423 12.18 3.82 1.72
N SER A 424 12.45 2.57 2.11
CA SER A 424 11.78 1.89 3.23
C SER A 424 12.79 1.17 4.12
N ARG A 425 12.63 1.30 5.44
CA ARG A 425 13.42 0.56 6.42
C ARG A 425 12.56 0.08 7.58
N PRO A 426 12.47 -1.25 7.84
CA PRO A 426 11.89 -1.77 9.08
C PRO A 426 12.80 -1.48 10.28
N MET A 427 12.19 -1.11 11.41
CA MET A 427 12.86 -0.72 12.65
C MET A 427 12.10 -1.23 13.88
N ASN A 428 12.85 -1.53 14.95
CA ASN A 428 12.30 -1.78 16.28
C ASN A 428 12.87 -0.77 17.28
N LEU A 429 12.10 -0.44 18.32
CA LEU A 429 12.55 0.42 19.42
C LEU A 429 12.51 -0.31 20.77
N GLY A 430 13.68 -0.50 21.37
CA GLY A 430 13.89 -1.05 22.71
C GLY A 430 13.46 -0.12 23.83
N ALA A 431 13.58 -0.56 25.08
CA ALA A 431 13.27 0.25 26.26
C ALA A 431 14.47 1.15 26.60
N ASN A 432 14.24 2.41 27.02
CA ASN A 432 15.32 3.37 27.29
C ASN A 432 16.27 3.58 26.09
N LYS A 433 15.78 3.36 24.88
CA LYS A 433 16.52 3.50 23.62
C LYS A 433 15.90 4.60 22.76
N VAL A 434 16.71 5.13 21.86
CA VAL A 434 16.31 6.11 20.86
C VAL A 434 16.83 5.69 19.48
N ILE A 435 16.04 5.95 18.45
CA ILE A 435 16.51 5.93 17.07
C ILE A 435 16.85 7.38 16.70
N VAL A 436 18.06 7.60 16.19
CA VAL A 436 18.45 8.92 15.66
C VAL A 436 18.61 8.80 14.16
N LEU A 437 18.06 9.75 13.42
CA LEU A 437 18.25 9.88 11.97
C LEU A 437 19.00 11.17 11.69
N THR A 438 20.09 11.08 10.93
CA THR A 438 20.92 12.24 10.56
C THR A 438 21.06 12.35 9.06
N GLY A 439 21.26 13.58 8.56
CA GLY A 439 21.46 13.84 7.13
C GLY A 439 21.29 15.31 6.79
N LYS A 440 21.25 15.62 5.50
CA LYS A 440 20.95 16.96 4.96
C LYS A 440 19.56 17.00 4.35
N LEU A 441 18.77 18.02 4.67
CA LEU A 441 17.43 18.22 4.13
C LEU A 441 17.48 18.94 2.79
N PRO A 442 16.86 18.41 1.71
CA PRO A 442 16.76 19.13 0.45
C PRO A 442 15.89 20.39 0.59
N VAL A 443 16.09 21.35 -0.31
CA VAL A 443 15.28 22.57 -0.37
C VAL A 443 13.96 22.27 -1.08
N ALA A 444 12.84 22.40 -0.36
CA ALA A 444 11.49 22.38 -0.91
C ALA A 444 10.90 23.81 -0.94
N PRO A 445 9.95 24.12 -1.85
CA PRO A 445 9.24 25.39 -1.85
C PRO A 445 8.47 25.60 -0.54
N ARG A 446 8.54 26.81 0.02
CA ARG A 446 7.75 27.19 1.19
C ARG A 446 6.36 27.61 0.72
N THR A 447 5.36 26.82 1.07
CA THR A 447 3.99 26.99 0.56
C THR A 447 2.92 26.94 1.65
N ARG A 448 3.29 26.44 2.83
CA ARG A 448 2.32 26.09 3.88
C ARG A 448 1.70 27.29 4.57
N ASN A 449 2.20 28.52 4.37
CA ASN A 449 1.63 29.72 5.00
C ASN A 449 0.96 30.64 3.97
N GLY A 450 0.60 30.13 2.80
CA GLY A 450 -0.08 30.91 1.75
C GLY A 450 0.88 31.83 0.98
N GLU A 451 2.14 31.41 0.83
CA GLU A 451 3.15 32.11 0.06
C GLU A 451 2.64 32.40 -1.37
N LYS A 452 2.90 33.63 -1.85
CA LYS A 452 2.27 34.17 -3.06
C LYS A 452 2.76 33.54 -4.36
N VAL A 453 3.98 33.00 -4.36
CA VAL A 453 4.65 32.55 -5.58
C VAL A 453 5.11 31.12 -5.39
N MET A 454 4.95 30.31 -6.43
CA MET A 454 5.55 28.98 -6.43
C MET A 454 7.04 29.07 -6.76
N GLU A 455 7.90 28.82 -5.77
CA GLU A 455 9.35 28.88 -5.92
C GLU A 455 9.94 27.57 -6.48
N ARG A 456 11.19 27.65 -6.95
CA ARG A 456 12.01 26.49 -7.34
C ARG A 456 12.45 25.70 -6.09
N GLY A 457 12.82 24.43 -6.25
CA GLY A 457 13.42 23.62 -5.19
C GLY A 457 14.29 22.49 -5.73
N GLU A 458 15.02 21.81 -4.83
CA GLU A 458 15.71 20.55 -5.10
C GLU A 458 14.73 19.36 -5.12
N VAL A 459 13.62 19.50 -4.39
CA VAL A 459 12.47 18.59 -4.36
C VAL A 459 11.17 19.39 -4.34
N ARG A 460 10.06 18.77 -4.72
CA ARG A 460 8.72 19.36 -4.59
C ARG A 460 8.16 19.15 -3.19
N TYR A 461 8.50 18.03 -2.57
CA TYR A 461 8.06 17.63 -1.24
C TYR A 461 9.02 16.55 -0.69
N PHE A 462 9.26 16.57 0.61
CA PHE A 462 10.06 15.55 1.30
C PHE A 462 9.42 15.20 2.63
N SER A 463 9.35 13.90 2.97
CA SER A 463 8.86 13.46 4.27
C SER A 463 9.47 12.16 4.77
N PHE A 464 9.49 12.02 6.09
CA PHE A 464 9.66 10.75 6.79
C PHE A 464 8.36 10.37 7.48
N THR A 465 7.89 9.14 7.29
CA THR A 465 6.73 8.61 8.02
C THR A 465 7.08 7.27 8.63
N HIS A 466 6.89 7.11 9.95
CA HIS A 466 6.94 5.80 10.57
C HIS A 466 5.53 5.24 10.72
N GLN A 467 5.35 4.00 10.28
CA GLN A 467 4.04 3.37 10.18
C GLN A 467 4.09 1.89 10.55
N LEU A 468 2.98 1.34 11.02
CA LEU A 468 2.83 -0.11 11.15
C LEU A 468 2.98 -0.77 9.78
N GLY A 469 3.86 -1.76 9.72
CA GLY A 469 4.04 -2.59 8.53
C GLY A 469 2.87 -3.56 8.34
N ALA A 470 2.65 -3.99 7.09
CA ALA A 470 1.74 -5.08 6.78
C ALA A 470 2.20 -6.36 7.49
N ASN A 471 1.44 -6.85 8.47
CA ASN A 471 1.70 -8.18 9.02
C ASN A 471 1.56 -9.22 7.90
N THR A 472 2.25 -10.36 8.07
CA THR A 472 2.67 -11.23 6.98
C THR A 472 1.55 -11.99 6.24
N GLN A 473 0.29 -11.68 6.54
CA GLN A 473 -0.88 -12.20 5.88
C GLN A 473 -1.75 -11.01 5.49
N PHE A 474 -2.00 -10.83 4.20
CA PHE A 474 -2.83 -9.77 3.62
C PHE A 474 -4.28 -9.71 4.16
N ASN A 475 -4.64 -10.52 5.17
CA ASN A 475 -6.01 -10.68 5.64
C ASN A 475 -6.27 -10.23 7.10
N LYS A 476 -5.27 -9.89 7.93
CA LYS A 476 -5.51 -9.63 9.38
C LYS A 476 -4.64 -8.55 10.03
N GLY A 477 -4.55 -7.34 9.47
CA GLY A 477 -3.83 -6.21 10.11
C GLY A 477 -4.25 -4.82 9.60
N TYR A 478 -3.79 -3.76 10.28
CA TYR A 478 -3.94 -2.38 9.82
C TYR A 478 -2.80 -2.02 8.86
N TYR A 479 -3.13 -1.59 7.63
CA TYR A 479 -2.15 -1.32 6.58
C TYR A 479 -1.74 0.16 6.55
N GLY A 480 -0.43 0.43 6.46
CA GLY A 480 0.10 1.78 6.23
C GLY A 480 -0.47 2.80 7.21
N THR A 481 -0.50 2.43 8.50
CA THR A 481 -1.05 3.26 9.57
C THR A 481 0.09 4.09 10.17
N PRO A 482 0.15 5.41 9.90
CA PRO A 482 1.26 6.25 10.32
C PRO A 482 1.13 6.57 11.81
N TYR A 483 2.16 6.27 12.59
CA TYR A 483 2.23 6.64 14.00
C TYR A 483 2.80 8.05 14.18
N GLY A 484 3.54 8.52 13.19
CA GLY A 484 4.06 9.87 13.10
C GLY A 484 4.65 10.11 11.72
N SER A 485 4.67 11.38 11.32
CA SER A 485 5.22 11.85 10.06
C SER A 485 5.88 13.21 10.29
N LEU A 486 6.97 13.48 9.59
CA LEU A 486 7.64 14.78 9.53
C LEU A 486 7.81 15.12 8.06
N MET A 487 7.25 16.25 7.62
CA MET A 487 7.58 16.83 6.32
C MET A 487 8.65 17.92 6.43
N ASP A 488 9.21 18.31 5.29
CA ASP A 488 10.37 19.20 5.19
C ASP A 488 10.33 20.48 6.06
N ASP A 489 9.19 21.16 6.18
CA ASP A 489 9.07 22.40 6.95
C ASP A 489 8.76 22.20 8.45
N GLU A 490 8.73 20.95 8.91
CA GLU A 490 8.59 20.53 10.31
C GLU A 490 9.91 20.06 10.91
N ILE A 491 10.94 19.88 10.07
CA ILE A 491 12.26 19.40 10.49
C ILE A 491 13.17 20.60 10.81
N VAL A 492 13.67 20.62 12.04
CA VAL A 492 14.71 21.58 12.48
C VAL A 492 16.02 21.25 11.78
N VAL A 493 16.64 22.26 11.18
CA VAL A 493 17.93 22.16 10.50
C VAL A 493 18.90 23.26 10.92
N ASN A 494 20.20 22.99 10.84
CA ASN A 494 21.25 24.00 11.06
C ASN A 494 21.50 24.86 9.79
N GLU A 495 22.49 25.76 9.85
CA GLU A 495 22.91 26.61 8.74
C GLU A 495 23.35 25.85 7.47
N ASN A 496 23.82 24.62 7.62
CA ASN A 496 24.19 23.72 6.52
C ASN A 496 23.01 22.89 6.00
N ARG A 497 21.81 23.12 6.52
CA ARG A 497 20.58 22.31 6.32
C ARG A 497 20.70 20.86 6.80
N GLU A 498 21.58 20.60 7.76
CA GLU A 498 21.70 19.29 8.37
C GLU A 498 20.66 19.13 9.48
N TYR A 499 20.10 17.93 9.61
CA TYR A 499 19.13 17.58 10.65
C TYR A 499 19.64 16.47 11.56
N VAL A 500 19.14 16.52 12.80
CA VAL A 500 19.17 15.41 13.76
C VAL A 500 17.71 15.19 14.20
N ILE A 501 17.14 14.05 13.83
CA ILE A 501 15.79 13.64 14.22
C ILE A 501 15.91 12.51 15.25
N VAL A 502 15.23 12.64 16.38
CA VAL A 502 15.19 11.63 17.45
C VAL A 502 13.78 11.06 17.54
N PHE A 503 13.68 9.74 17.38
CA PHE A 503 12.47 8.99 17.67
C PHE A 503 12.65 8.25 18.99
N SER A 504 11.71 8.46 19.91
CA SER A 504 11.63 7.74 21.19
C SER A 504 10.18 7.66 21.65
N ARG A 505 9.91 6.87 22.68
CA ARG A 505 8.66 7.04 23.44
C ARG A 505 8.74 8.31 24.30
N PRO A 506 7.61 8.89 24.74
CA PRO A 506 7.62 10.09 25.57
C PRO A 506 8.41 9.92 26.88
N GLU A 507 8.32 8.75 27.52
CA GLU A 507 9.04 8.40 28.74
C GLU A 507 10.57 8.27 28.55
N ASP A 508 10.98 7.91 27.33
CA ASP A 508 12.38 7.72 26.93
C ASP A 508 12.97 8.97 26.26
N ARG A 509 12.22 10.08 26.17
CA ARG A 509 12.66 11.29 25.48
C ARG A 509 13.92 11.89 26.14
N PRO A 510 15.04 12.01 25.43
CA PRO A 510 16.23 12.68 25.94
C PRO A 510 15.96 14.15 26.27
N ALA A 511 16.56 14.65 27.36
CA ALA A 511 16.38 16.05 27.78
C ALA A 511 16.91 17.07 26.75
N ASN A 512 17.88 16.68 25.93
CA ASN A 512 18.43 17.48 24.82
C ASN A 512 17.74 17.22 23.46
N ALA A 513 16.69 16.40 23.38
CA ALA A 513 15.90 16.20 22.16
C ALA A 513 14.88 17.36 21.97
N LYS A 514 15.41 18.55 21.67
CA LYS A 514 14.65 19.80 21.53
C LYS A 514 15.16 20.66 20.37
N ALA A 515 14.25 21.46 19.81
CA ALA A 515 14.55 22.37 18.71
C ALA A 515 15.66 23.39 19.05
N GLU A 516 15.72 23.86 20.31
CA GLU A 516 16.78 24.78 20.79
C GLU A 516 18.20 24.19 20.71
N PHE A 517 18.32 22.85 20.67
CA PHE A 517 19.57 22.12 20.50
C PHE A 517 19.73 21.57 19.08
N GLY A 518 18.93 22.03 18.12
CA GLY A 518 18.97 21.56 16.73
C GLY A 518 18.35 20.19 16.49
N VAL A 519 17.57 19.66 17.46
CA VAL A 519 16.99 18.31 17.38
C VAL A 519 15.48 18.38 17.14
N THR A 520 15.02 17.66 16.12
CA THR A 520 13.59 17.39 15.94
C THR A 520 13.24 16.12 16.72
N TRP A 521 12.27 16.17 17.62
CA TRP A 521 11.79 14.99 18.34
C TRP A 521 10.43 14.57 17.81
N GLN A 522 10.24 13.27 17.56
CA GLN A 522 8.95 12.68 17.21
C GLN A 522 8.69 11.46 18.09
N ASP A 523 7.47 11.36 18.60
CA ASP A 523 7.01 10.17 19.33
C ASP A 523 6.98 8.96 18.37
N TRP A 524 7.69 7.89 18.74
CA TRP A 524 7.63 6.62 18.01
C TRP A 524 6.25 5.94 18.17
N GLY A 525 5.61 6.16 19.31
CA GLY A 525 4.34 5.59 19.72
C GLY A 525 4.42 4.15 20.25
N THR A 526 3.26 3.53 20.40
CA THR A 526 3.08 2.35 21.27
C THR A 526 3.50 1.01 20.67
N ALA A 527 3.78 0.95 19.36
CA ALA A 527 4.26 -0.26 18.71
C ALA A 527 5.77 -0.20 18.54
N ALA A 528 6.49 -1.18 19.08
CA ALA A 528 7.93 -1.30 18.89
C ALA A 528 8.32 -1.52 17.41
N PRO A 529 7.76 -2.50 16.66
CA PRO A 529 8.10 -2.72 15.27
C PRO A 529 7.30 -1.79 14.36
N GLN A 530 8.01 -0.97 13.58
CA GLN A 530 7.42 -0.12 12.56
C GLN A 530 8.33 -0.07 11.32
N THR A 531 7.85 0.56 10.27
CA THR A 531 8.63 0.82 9.05
C THR A 531 8.72 2.31 8.85
N LEU A 532 9.93 2.83 8.67
CA LEU A 532 10.17 4.21 8.26
C LEU A 532 10.16 4.28 6.74
N ILE A 533 9.38 5.21 6.19
CA ILE A 533 9.29 5.51 4.76
C ILE A 533 9.82 6.91 4.51
N LEU A 534 10.77 7.04 3.59
CA LEU A 534 11.22 8.31 3.04
C LEU A 534 10.49 8.57 1.73
N ARG A 535 10.00 9.81 1.53
CA ARG A 535 9.46 10.30 0.27
C ARG A 535 10.34 11.39 -0.30
N TRP A 536 10.75 11.22 -1.55
CA TRP A 536 11.50 12.19 -2.31
C TRP A 536 10.71 12.54 -3.57
N MET A 537 9.95 13.64 -3.53
CA MET A 537 9.10 14.03 -4.65
C MET A 537 9.86 14.94 -5.62
N SER A 538 9.94 14.53 -6.88
CA SER A 538 10.57 15.28 -7.96
C SER A 538 9.58 15.56 -9.07
N VAL A 539 9.35 16.84 -9.36
CA VAL A 539 8.58 17.30 -10.52
C VAL A 539 9.57 18.01 -11.44
N MET A 540 10.10 17.26 -12.41
CA MET A 540 11.23 17.68 -13.24
C MET A 540 10.79 18.63 -14.36
N PRO A 541 11.60 19.64 -14.73
CA PRO A 541 12.93 19.96 -14.21
C PRO A 541 12.93 20.96 -13.04
N GLU A 542 11.78 21.53 -12.65
CA GLU A 542 11.73 22.66 -11.72
C GLU A 542 12.03 22.27 -10.27
N TRP A 543 11.67 21.06 -9.86
CA TRP A 543 11.83 20.57 -8.49
C TRP A 543 12.58 19.24 -8.50
N TYR A 544 13.87 19.33 -8.78
CA TYR A 544 14.69 18.16 -9.09
C TYR A 544 16.17 18.40 -8.80
N MET A 545 16.84 17.37 -8.28
CA MET A 545 18.28 17.37 -8.05
C MET A 545 18.94 16.18 -8.76
N GLU A 546 19.54 16.44 -9.92
CA GLU A 546 20.03 15.40 -10.81
C GLU A 546 21.02 14.44 -10.15
N LYS A 547 22.00 14.94 -9.40
CA LYS A 547 23.06 14.08 -8.85
C LYS A 547 22.60 13.15 -7.72
N TYR A 548 21.66 13.59 -6.89
CA TYR A 548 21.34 12.93 -5.61
C TYR A 548 19.93 12.34 -5.56
N SER A 549 19.08 12.62 -6.55
CA SER A 549 17.76 12.00 -6.65
C SER A 549 17.88 10.52 -7.01
N PHE A 550 17.02 9.68 -6.45
CA PHE A 550 17.05 8.22 -6.61
C PHE A 550 15.89 7.68 -7.44
N HIS A 551 15.54 8.40 -8.51
CA HIS A 551 14.63 7.92 -9.55
C HIS A 551 15.31 6.88 -10.46
N GLU A 552 14.57 6.38 -11.43
CA GLU A 552 14.90 5.21 -12.25
C GLU A 552 16.22 5.34 -13.02
N ASN A 553 16.61 6.53 -13.48
CA ASN A 553 17.90 6.69 -14.18
C ASN A 553 19.11 6.53 -13.23
N ASN A 554 19.05 7.07 -12.01
CA ASN A 554 20.17 7.04 -11.07
C ASN A 554 20.17 5.79 -10.20
N ALA A 555 18.98 5.25 -9.94
CA ALA A 555 18.74 4.04 -9.16
C ALA A 555 17.88 3.06 -9.97
N PRO A 556 18.35 2.57 -11.13
CA PRO A 556 17.57 1.69 -11.97
C PRO A 556 17.24 0.41 -11.22
N TRP A 557 16.06 -0.16 -11.49
CA TRP A 557 15.56 -1.35 -10.81
C TRP A 557 16.61 -2.47 -10.78
N LYS A 558 17.28 -2.72 -11.91
CA LYS A 558 18.34 -3.73 -12.07
C LYS A 558 19.52 -3.60 -11.07
N LYS A 559 19.78 -2.39 -10.56
CA LYS A 559 20.86 -2.08 -9.61
C LYS A 559 20.35 -1.87 -8.19
N ALA A 560 19.19 -1.25 -8.01
CA ALA A 560 18.71 -0.85 -6.70
C ALA A 560 17.70 -1.82 -6.06
N GLY A 561 17.09 -2.73 -6.83
CA GLY A 561 16.19 -3.75 -6.28
C GLY A 561 16.98 -4.90 -5.65
N TRP A 562 16.69 -5.26 -4.40
CA TRP A 562 17.46 -6.28 -3.68
C TRP A 562 17.44 -7.63 -4.40
N SER A 563 16.32 -7.97 -5.03
CA SER A 563 16.13 -9.23 -5.75
C SER A 563 16.92 -9.33 -7.06
N GLN A 564 17.59 -8.27 -7.50
CA GLN A 564 18.26 -8.25 -8.80
C GLN A 564 19.66 -8.89 -8.75
N GLU A 565 20.09 -9.43 -9.89
CA GLU A 565 21.38 -10.11 -10.03
C GLU A 565 22.54 -9.14 -9.94
N THR A 566 22.39 -7.95 -10.52
CA THR A 566 23.40 -6.87 -10.45
C THR A 566 23.13 -5.89 -9.32
N PHE A 567 22.40 -6.32 -8.29
CA PHE A 567 22.07 -5.49 -7.13
C PHE A 567 23.33 -4.91 -6.48
N ASP A 568 23.35 -3.59 -6.30
CA ASP A 568 24.42 -2.84 -5.69
C ASP A 568 23.97 -2.33 -4.32
N LYS A 569 24.47 -2.98 -3.27
CA LYS A 569 24.15 -2.62 -1.88
C LYS A 569 24.65 -1.23 -1.48
N SER A 570 25.67 -0.69 -2.15
CA SER A 570 26.26 0.60 -1.80
C SER A 570 25.36 1.80 -2.11
N LEU A 571 24.33 1.60 -2.94
CA LEU A 571 23.37 2.65 -3.28
C LEU A 571 22.53 3.05 -2.05
N PHE A 572 21.96 2.07 -1.35
CA PHE A 572 20.98 2.26 -0.28
C PHE A 572 21.10 1.29 0.91
N MET A 573 21.51 0.04 0.68
CA MET A 573 21.32 -1.04 1.66
C MET A 573 22.36 -1.06 2.76
N GLU A 574 23.41 -0.24 2.68
CA GLU A 574 24.37 -0.04 3.75
C GLU A 574 23.99 1.22 4.54
N ASN A 575 24.06 1.16 5.87
CA ASN A 575 23.74 2.29 6.76
C ASN A 575 24.82 3.39 6.75
N ARG A 576 25.05 3.97 5.58
CA ARG A 576 26.04 5.02 5.33
C ARG A 576 25.64 5.81 4.08
N PRO A 577 26.23 7.00 3.86
CA PRO A 577 25.98 7.75 2.63
C PRO A 577 26.29 6.93 1.37
N GLY A 578 25.26 6.66 0.59
CA GLY A 578 25.30 6.03 -0.73
C GLY A 578 24.97 7.02 -1.85
N LEU A 579 24.04 6.66 -2.75
CA LEU A 579 23.70 7.46 -3.94
C LEU A 579 23.30 8.90 -3.60
N MET A 580 22.52 9.10 -2.54
CA MET A 580 22.02 10.41 -2.14
C MET A 580 23.08 11.33 -1.51
N GLY A 581 24.34 10.86 -1.34
CA GLY A 581 25.43 11.64 -0.75
C GLY A 581 25.05 12.22 0.62
N PRO A 582 25.24 13.54 0.87
CA PRO A 582 24.91 14.14 2.16
C PRO A 582 23.41 14.13 2.48
N TYR A 583 22.54 13.96 1.48
CA TYR A 583 21.10 13.85 1.68
C TYR A 583 20.66 12.43 2.07
N HIS A 584 21.58 11.45 2.05
CA HIS A 584 21.30 10.09 2.46
C HIS A 584 21.09 10.01 3.97
N PRO A 585 19.90 9.60 4.45
CA PRO A 585 19.65 9.54 5.88
C PRO A 585 20.37 8.35 6.53
N VAL A 586 21.16 8.61 7.57
CA VAL A 586 21.91 7.60 8.32
C VAL A 586 21.25 7.35 9.67
N PHE A 587 21.09 6.08 10.04
CA PHE A 587 20.47 5.71 11.31
C PHE A 587 21.50 5.46 12.39
N HIS A 588 21.14 5.88 13.58
CA HIS A 588 21.83 5.58 14.81
C HIS A 588 20.85 4.98 15.82
N TYR A 589 21.38 4.20 16.74
CA TYR A 589 20.59 3.57 17.79
C TYR A 589 21.42 3.53 19.05
N MET A 590 20.89 4.10 20.13
CA MET A 590 21.60 4.26 21.39
C MET A 590 20.62 4.39 22.55
N THR A 591 21.13 4.36 23.77
CA THR A 591 20.34 4.66 24.96
C THR A 591 20.01 6.14 25.05
N ARG A 592 18.95 6.46 25.81
CA ARG A 592 18.64 7.84 26.18
C ARG A 592 19.84 8.56 26.79
N THR A 593 20.53 7.92 27.75
CA THR A 593 21.68 8.49 28.46
C THR A 593 22.85 8.77 27.52
N GLU A 594 23.13 7.89 26.56
CA GLU A 594 24.18 8.11 25.55
C GLU A 594 23.88 9.33 24.68
N PHE A 595 22.61 9.52 24.29
CA PHE A 595 22.21 10.71 23.53
C PHE A 595 22.30 11.99 24.38
N GLU A 596 21.89 11.95 25.65
CA GLU A 596 22.01 13.07 26.59
C GLU A 596 23.48 13.47 26.81
N ALA A 597 24.41 12.50 26.78
CA ALA A 597 25.84 12.75 26.93
C ALA A 597 26.49 13.54 25.78
N ILE A 598 25.82 13.68 24.63
CA ILE A 598 26.28 14.57 23.53
C ILE A 598 26.28 16.05 23.98
N GLY A 599 25.40 16.40 24.92
CA GLY A 599 25.37 17.70 25.60
C GLY A 599 24.16 18.57 25.28
N MET A 600 24.02 19.65 26.06
CA MET A 600 22.98 20.69 25.96
C MET A 600 23.48 21.86 25.10
N ARG A 601 23.80 21.57 23.85
CA ARG A 601 24.29 22.52 22.85
C ARG A 601 23.68 22.18 21.48
N PRO A 602 23.78 23.04 20.46
CA PRO A 602 23.46 22.65 19.09
C PRO A 602 24.19 21.34 18.71
N ILE A 603 23.41 20.29 18.45
CA ILE A 603 23.89 18.95 18.06
C ILE A 603 23.92 18.88 16.54
N ARG A 604 25.04 18.46 15.98
CA ARG A 604 25.24 18.23 14.54
C ARG A 604 25.31 16.74 14.24
N PRO A 605 25.05 16.29 13.01
CA PRO A 605 25.21 14.88 12.63
C PRO A 605 26.54 14.27 13.05
N ALA A 606 27.65 15.01 12.90
CA ALA A 606 28.99 14.56 13.26
C ALA A 606 29.19 14.35 14.78
N ASP A 607 28.32 14.90 15.62
CA ASP A 607 28.35 14.68 17.07
C ASP A 607 27.67 13.37 17.48
N VAL A 608 26.85 12.77 16.60
CA VAL A 608 26.08 11.55 16.89
C VAL A 608 26.96 10.31 16.62
N PRO A 609 27.24 9.47 17.63
CA PRO A 609 28.05 8.28 17.44
C PRO A 609 27.47 7.31 16.41
N GLU A 610 28.33 6.68 15.61
CA GLU A 610 27.91 5.61 14.70
C GLU A 610 27.24 4.47 15.47
N TRP A 611 26.16 3.93 14.91
CA TRP A 611 25.57 2.71 15.44
C TRP A 611 26.47 1.52 15.16
N LYS A 612 27.08 1.00 16.22
CA LYS A 612 27.88 -0.23 16.19
C LYS A 612 27.04 -1.40 16.66
N ALA A 613 27.35 -2.59 16.16
CA ALA A 613 26.74 -3.80 16.70
C ALA A 613 27.21 -3.96 18.15
N GLU A 614 26.33 -3.71 19.12
CA GLU A 614 26.59 -4.04 20.52
C GLU A 614 26.64 -5.57 20.64
N GLY A 615 27.81 -6.19 20.54
CA GLY A 615 28.13 -7.56 21.05
C GLY A 615 27.19 -8.72 20.70
N ALA A 616 26.12 -8.52 19.94
CA ALA A 616 25.10 -9.48 19.58
C ALA A 616 25.55 -10.22 18.32
N SER A 617 26.78 -10.73 18.36
CA SER A 617 27.00 -12.04 17.79
C SER A 617 26.01 -12.98 18.49
N MET A 618 25.28 -13.79 17.71
CA MET A 618 24.80 -15.08 18.21
C MET A 618 25.89 -15.67 19.12
N PRO A 619 25.59 -16.21 20.31
CA PRO A 619 26.59 -16.80 21.20
C PRO A 619 27.55 -17.63 20.36
N GLN A 620 28.81 -17.21 20.35
CA GLN A 620 29.83 -17.75 19.46
C GLN A 620 29.99 -19.22 19.83
N GLY A 621 29.41 -20.11 19.03
CA GLY A 621 29.39 -21.55 19.29
C GLY A 621 28.11 -22.29 18.91
N GLN A 622 26.98 -21.60 18.68
CA GLN A 622 25.74 -22.27 18.24
C GLN A 622 25.32 -21.83 16.84
N THR A 623 25.42 -22.74 15.88
CA THR A 623 25.01 -22.47 14.50
C THR A 623 23.48 -22.55 14.38
N TRP A 624 22.86 -21.74 13.51
CA TRP A 624 21.41 -21.80 13.24
C TRP A 624 20.87 -23.21 12.86
N PRO A 625 21.65 -24.10 12.21
CA PRO A 625 21.35 -25.53 12.10
C PRO A 625 21.04 -26.24 13.44
N GLU A 626 21.78 -25.96 14.51
CA GLU A 626 21.53 -26.53 15.84
C GLU A 626 20.23 -25.99 16.45
N THR A 627 19.90 -24.72 16.16
CA THR A 627 18.63 -24.12 16.57
C THR A 627 17.46 -24.79 15.84
N GLN A 628 17.58 -25.07 14.54
CA GLN A 628 16.56 -25.77 13.76
C GLN A 628 16.36 -27.21 14.24
N GLN A 629 17.45 -27.92 14.57
CA GLN A 629 17.37 -29.25 15.17
C GLN A 629 16.55 -29.19 16.48
N LYS A 630 16.85 -28.24 17.37
CA LYS A 630 16.09 -28.04 18.61
C LYS A 630 14.61 -27.69 18.36
N VAL A 631 14.30 -26.91 17.33
CA VAL A 631 12.90 -26.63 16.95
C VAL A 631 12.18 -27.90 16.48
N GLN A 632 12.83 -28.79 15.74
CA GLN A 632 12.24 -30.07 15.34
C GLN A 632 12.09 -31.02 16.53
N GLU A 633 13.08 -31.08 17.42
CA GLU A 633 12.99 -31.83 18.67
C GLU A 633 11.84 -31.33 19.55
N LEU A 634 11.63 -30.01 19.61
CA LEU A 634 10.53 -29.39 20.34
C LEU A 634 9.17 -29.79 19.75
N LYS A 635 9.01 -29.75 18.42
CA LYS A 635 7.79 -30.21 17.74
C LYS A 635 7.51 -31.67 18.03
N GLN A 636 8.53 -32.51 17.95
CA GLN A 636 8.39 -33.93 18.27
C GLN A 636 7.97 -34.11 19.73
N ALA A 637 8.58 -33.38 20.67
CA ALA A 637 8.23 -33.47 22.08
C ALA A 637 6.78 -33.04 22.37
N PHE A 638 6.24 -32.04 21.65
CA PHE A 638 4.83 -31.68 21.72
C PHE A 638 3.90 -32.75 21.15
N GLU A 639 4.30 -33.42 20.08
CA GLU A 639 3.54 -34.53 19.51
C GLU A 639 3.55 -35.75 20.43
N ASP A 640 4.70 -36.07 21.04
CA ASP A 640 4.82 -37.13 22.05
C ASP A 640 3.92 -36.83 23.26
N LEU A 641 3.85 -35.56 23.71
CA LEU A 641 2.96 -35.14 24.79
C LEU A 641 1.48 -35.32 24.42
N ARG A 642 1.10 -35.08 23.16
CA ARG A 642 -0.26 -35.31 22.66
C ARG A 642 -0.63 -36.79 22.74
N ILE A 643 0.24 -37.66 22.22
CA ILE A 643 0.05 -39.12 22.24
C ILE A 643 -0.02 -39.64 23.69
N ALA A 644 0.86 -39.16 24.57
CA ALA A 644 0.88 -39.56 25.97
C ALA A 644 -0.43 -39.21 26.71
N ARG A 645 -1.02 -38.04 26.40
CA ARG A 645 -2.32 -37.63 26.93
C ARG A 645 -3.47 -38.52 26.43
N GLU A 646 -3.45 -38.90 25.16
CA GLU A 646 -4.45 -39.78 24.56
C GLU A 646 -4.43 -41.17 25.19
N ASN A 647 -3.22 -41.70 25.45
CA ASN A 647 -3.02 -42.98 26.10
C ASN A 647 -3.19 -42.95 27.63
N ARG A 648 -3.43 -41.77 28.22
CA ARG A 648 -3.53 -41.54 29.66
C ARG A 648 -2.35 -42.11 30.45
N ASP A 649 -1.14 -42.05 29.88
CA ASP A 649 0.10 -42.52 30.53
C ASP A 649 0.72 -41.38 31.36
N PRO A 650 0.60 -41.40 32.70
CA PRO A 650 1.05 -40.29 33.55
C PRO A 650 2.58 -40.12 33.54
N LYS A 651 3.33 -41.19 33.27
CA LYS A 651 4.78 -41.17 33.22
C LYS A 651 5.24 -40.52 31.91
N ALA A 652 4.71 -40.96 30.78
CA ALA A 652 5.03 -40.39 29.47
C ALA A 652 4.63 -38.90 29.37
N ILE A 653 3.50 -38.50 29.96
CA ILE A 653 3.10 -37.08 30.02
C ILE A 653 4.15 -36.24 30.73
N ARG A 654 4.66 -36.72 31.88
CA ARG A 654 5.67 -36.02 32.67
C ARG A 654 7.00 -35.90 31.91
N GLU A 655 7.45 -37.00 31.30
CA GLU A 655 8.71 -37.05 30.54
C GLU A 655 8.67 -36.12 29.31
N SER A 656 7.57 -36.12 28.55
CA SER A 656 7.40 -35.22 27.40
C SER A 656 7.33 -33.74 27.83
N ALA A 657 6.63 -33.42 28.92
CA ALA A 657 6.57 -32.06 29.44
C ALA A 657 7.95 -31.54 29.91
N GLN A 658 8.71 -32.36 30.62
CA GLN A 658 10.09 -32.04 31.02
C GLN A 658 11.01 -31.86 29.81
N ARG A 659 10.86 -32.71 28.77
CA ARG A 659 11.61 -32.60 27.52
C ARG A 659 11.31 -31.31 26.77
N ILE A 660 10.03 -30.91 26.69
CA ILE A 660 9.62 -29.61 26.11
C ILE A 660 10.29 -28.46 26.86
N ARG A 661 10.24 -28.46 28.19
CA ARG A 661 10.85 -27.41 29.01
C ARG A 661 12.36 -27.32 28.79
N ARG A 662 13.06 -28.45 28.81
CA ARG A 662 14.51 -28.51 28.58
C ARG A 662 14.89 -27.95 27.22
N ILE A 663 14.24 -28.41 26.15
CA ILE A 663 14.51 -27.94 24.78
C ILE A 663 14.21 -26.44 24.66
N TRP A 664 13.12 -25.97 25.29
CA TRP A 664 12.76 -24.55 25.31
C TRP A 664 13.83 -23.70 26.00
N ASP A 665 14.27 -24.10 27.20
CA ASP A 665 15.31 -23.41 27.97
C ASP A 665 16.67 -23.40 27.25
N GLU A 666 16.87 -24.34 26.33
CA GLU A 666 18.05 -24.48 25.49
C GLU A 666 18.01 -23.74 24.15
N LEU A 667 16.85 -23.18 23.76
CA LEU A 667 16.70 -22.36 22.57
C LEU A 667 17.18 -20.93 22.85
N PRO A 668 17.88 -20.28 21.90
CA PRO A 668 18.23 -18.87 22.03
C PRO A 668 16.98 -18.00 21.92
N GLU A 669 17.00 -16.82 22.54
CA GLU A 669 15.83 -15.92 22.63
C GLU A 669 15.20 -15.58 21.26
N PRO A 670 15.96 -15.29 20.18
CA PRO A 670 15.37 -15.06 18.86
C PRO A 670 14.56 -16.25 18.31
N ALA A 671 14.94 -17.48 18.66
CA ALA A 671 14.21 -18.68 18.25
C ALA A 671 12.90 -18.84 19.04
N ARG A 672 12.93 -18.57 20.36
CA ARG A 672 11.71 -18.57 21.20
C ARG A 672 10.71 -17.53 20.72
N VAL A 673 11.17 -16.32 20.39
CA VAL A 673 10.34 -15.24 19.83
C VAL A 673 9.67 -15.69 18.53
N ARG A 674 10.41 -16.29 17.58
CA ARG A 674 9.80 -16.82 16.33
C ARG A 674 8.77 -17.92 16.57
N ILE A 675 8.99 -18.78 17.57
CA ILE A 675 8.02 -19.83 17.93
C ILE A 675 6.77 -19.20 18.53
N GLU A 676 6.92 -18.18 19.37
CA GLU A 676 5.84 -17.45 20.01
C GLU A 676 5.01 -16.62 19.02
N GLU A 677 5.63 -16.02 18.01
CA GLU A 677 4.94 -15.38 16.88
C GLU A 677 4.02 -16.36 16.14
N LYS A 678 4.47 -17.61 16.00
CA LYS A 678 3.70 -18.68 15.34
C LYS A 678 2.65 -19.31 16.26
N PHE A 679 2.92 -19.35 17.57
CA PHE A 679 2.08 -19.95 18.59
C PHE A 679 1.95 -19.01 19.81
N PRO A 680 1.06 -18.00 19.75
CA PRO A 680 0.91 -17.03 20.83
C PRO A 680 0.62 -17.70 22.18
N GLY A 681 1.32 -17.26 23.23
CA GLY A 681 1.15 -17.79 24.60
C GLY A 681 1.86 -19.12 24.87
N ILE A 682 2.62 -19.67 23.91
CA ILE A 682 3.41 -20.89 24.13
C ILE A 682 4.48 -20.73 25.21
N ARG A 683 5.10 -19.54 25.32
CA ARG A 683 6.10 -19.23 26.34
C ARG A 683 5.53 -19.42 27.75
N ALA A 684 4.41 -18.77 28.05
CA ALA A 684 3.72 -18.90 29.32
C ALA A 684 3.35 -20.35 29.63
N LYS A 685 2.83 -21.09 28.63
CA LYS A 685 2.49 -22.52 28.80
C LYS A 685 3.69 -23.42 29.09
N VAL A 686 4.85 -23.14 28.49
CA VAL A 686 6.09 -23.88 28.77
C VAL A 686 6.69 -23.47 30.12
N GLU A 687 6.44 -22.25 30.58
CA GLU A 687 6.79 -21.74 31.92
C GLU A 687 5.92 -22.27 33.05
N GLU A 688 4.68 -22.64 32.76
CA GLU A 688 3.78 -23.31 33.71
C GLU A 688 4.10 -24.78 33.96
N ILE A 689 4.97 -25.41 33.16
CA ILE A 689 5.39 -26.82 33.35
C ILE A 689 6.21 -26.91 34.66
N LYS A 690 5.55 -27.28 35.76
CA LYS A 690 6.21 -27.54 37.04
C LYS A 690 7.07 -28.80 36.95
N LEU A 691 8.33 -28.70 37.36
CA LEU A 691 9.33 -29.79 37.27
C LEU A 691 9.15 -30.93 38.30
N ASN A 692 8.11 -30.90 39.14
CA ASN A 692 7.87 -31.89 40.21
C ASN A 692 6.65 -32.78 39.95
#